data_AF-A0A7X4F9W7-F1
#
_entry.id   AF-A0A7X4F9W7-F1
#
_cell.length_a   1.000
_cell.length_b   1.000
_cell.length_c   1.000
_cell.angle_alpha   90.00
_cell.angle_beta   90.00
_cell.angle_gamma   90.00
#
_symmetry.space_group_name_H-M   'P 1'
#
loop_
_entity.id
_entity.type
_entity.pdbx_description
1 polymer ?
#
loop_
_entity_poly.entity_id
_entity_poly.type
_entity_poly.pdbx_seq_one_letter_code
_entity_poly.pdbx_strand_id
1 'polypeptide(L)'
;ISPLSALTNLRWLDMGHNSGVVSDLSPLANLTNLKRLVLYSMGDLSDLSPLVNLTNLRDLSLQHNRISDVSPLTSLSHLEHLSLEGNNVSDFSPIADLFGKIPIFTAGNPGFPTEGPKIEGPWLWMIAPTPGMWSIDAAKSGIDFLARMSKGTVTELDIATNGVKEGASLGNNVWTIGKISPSRGNINEVVKTTGLVTDDTARHVAYGLITIGSPKNQKVNMLVGSGDAVKVWLNGALVHNYPTSRGNAYYTEFIPVMLREGANLMLVAVFERGSSETEENRWTGLFGFEDGTAYTVIPPGGNFAFSSNTTNVLIGDRFTVDLNAEHVADLAGWQVDVAFDPMTLEAVEVSEGDFLKTGGGTTFFQKGTINNRLGKITGLSAAHISEDGVKGSGPLLSITFAAKASGKTEVTLSDFEFGSATGTVIPTDAPHLTITVGEYPAWDVNQDGRVSILDLIRVAQRFGETAAANAEADVNDDGTITILDLILVAQHLGESTGAASPAMLVIDNIENLDSAMVQAWIDQAQLEDDGSVAFREGIAYLESLLALLVPEETTLLPNYPNPFNPETWIPYHLANPSEVTITIYNVRGTRVRQLNLGHQHAGYYTERSRAAYWNGRNEVGERVASGIYFYQFQADNVSLLRKMLILK
;
A
#
# COMPACT_ATOMS: atom_id res chain seq x y z
N ILE A 1 -22.36 15.99 -61.58
CA ILE A 1 -23.04 16.80 -60.53
C ILE A 1 -23.13 18.31 -60.86
N SER A 2 -23.12 18.71 -62.14
CA SER A 2 -22.99 20.12 -62.56
C SER A 2 -24.07 21.09 -62.06
N PRO A 3 -25.36 20.72 -61.95
CA PRO A 3 -26.40 21.62 -61.44
C PRO A 3 -26.18 22.11 -60.00
N LEU A 4 -25.36 21.40 -59.21
CA LEU A 4 -25.09 21.79 -57.81
C LEU A 4 -24.30 23.10 -57.70
N SER A 5 -23.57 23.49 -58.75
CA SER A 5 -22.79 24.74 -58.77
C SER A 5 -23.62 26.00 -58.55
N ALA A 6 -24.93 25.96 -58.83
CA ALA A 6 -25.85 27.07 -58.59
C ALA A 6 -26.32 27.18 -57.12
N LEU A 7 -26.08 26.16 -56.29
CA LEU A 7 -26.58 26.07 -54.92
C LEU A 7 -25.58 26.68 -53.91
N THR A 8 -25.20 27.94 -54.10
CA THR A 8 -24.12 28.61 -53.32
C THR A 8 -24.37 28.70 -51.81
N ASN A 9 -25.62 28.50 -51.36
CA ASN A 9 -25.99 28.44 -49.93
C ASN A 9 -25.98 27.02 -49.34
N LEU A 10 -25.59 26.00 -50.12
CA LEU A 10 -25.57 24.62 -49.67
C LEU A 10 -24.61 24.44 -48.50
N ARG A 11 -25.11 23.87 -47.40
CA ARG A 11 -24.33 23.61 -46.18
C ARG A 11 -23.99 22.15 -45.99
N TRP A 12 -24.84 21.25 -46.46
CA TRP A 12 -24.68 19.81 -46.33
C TRP A 12 -24.95 19.15 -47.67
N LEU A 13 -24.03 18.29 -48.09
CA LEU A 13 -24.18 17.44 -49.27
C LEU A 13 -23.81 16.01 -48.89
N ASP A 14 -24.79 15.12 -48.97
CA ASP A 14 -24.58 13.68 -48.79
C ASP A 14 -24.95 12.97 -50.08
N MET A 15 -23.98 12.26 -50.65
CA MET A 15 -24.16 11.44 -51.84
C MET A 15 -23.73 9.98 -51.63
N GLY A 16 -23.39 9.58 -50.41
CA GLY A 16 -22.72 8.31 -50.14
C GLY A 16 -23.52 7.04 -50.49
N HIS A 17 -24.84 7.12 -50.55
CA HIS A 17 -25.71 5.98 -50.89
C HIS A 17 -26.11 5.93 -52.38
N ASN A 18 -25.51 6.75 -53.23
CA ASN A 18 -25.86 6.76 -54.65
C ASN A 18 -25.07 5.68 -55.41
N SER A 19 -25.75 4.92 -56.27
CA SER A 19 -25.12 3.99 -57.22
C SER A 19 -24.43 4.67 -58.41
N GLY A 20 -24.24 5.99 -58.33
CA GLY A 20 -23.66 6.80 -59.40
C GLY A 20 -22.15 6.96 -59.25
N VAL A 21 -21.44 7.07 -60.38
CA VAL A 21 -20.02 7.40 -60.40
C VAL A 21 -19.86 8.92 -60.35
N VAL A 22 -19.16 9.43 -59.33
CA VAL A 22 -18.77 10.84 -59.24
C VAL A 22 -17.25 10.90 -59.28
N SER A 23 -16.68 11.37 -60.39
CA SER A 23 -15.23 11.55 -60.56
C SER A 23 -14.79 13.01 -60.59
N ASP A 24 -15.70 13.94 -60.92
CA ASP A 24 -15.42 15.38 -61.05
C ASP A 24 -16.14 16.19 -59.97
N LEU A 25 -15.35 16.83 -59.09
CA LEU A 25 -15.83 17.71 -58.02
C LEU A 25 -15.80 19.20 -58.40
N SER A 26 -15.42 19.56 -59.62
CA SER A 26 -15.39 20.97 -60.09
C SER A 26 -16.70 21.73 -59.83
N PRO A 27 -17.90 21.12 -59.95
CA PRO A 27 -19.15 21.80 -59.62
C PRO A 27 -19.29 22.22 -58.15
N LEU A 28 -18.48 21.66 -57.25
CA LEU A 28 -18.48 21.98 -55.81
C LEU A 28 -17.52 23.11 -55.45
N ALA A 29 -16.60 23.50 -56.34
CA ALA A 29 -15.45 24.35 -56.02
C ALA A 29 -15.79 25.72 -55.40
N ASN A 30 -16.97 26.25 -55.72
CA ASN A 30 -17.44 27.55 -55.25
C ASN A 30 -18.50 27.47 -54.14
N LEU A 31 -18.81 26.27 -53.62
CA LEU A 31 -19.81 26.07 -52.57
C LEU A 31 -19.19 26.33 -51.18
N THR A 32 -18.60 27.49 -50.98
CA THR A 32 -17.78 27.82 -49.79
C THR A 32 -18.54 27.82 -48.47
N ASN A 33 -19.88 27.74 -48.49
CA ASN A 33 -20.74 27.57 -47.31
C ASN A 33 -20.88 26.10 -46.85
N LEU A 34 -20.30 25.16 -47.58
CA LEU A 34 -20.40 23.73 -47.29
C LEU A 34 -19.66 23.40 -45.99
N LYS A 35 -20.37 22.75 -45.07
CA LYS A 35 -19.88 22.30 -43.76
C LYS A 35 -19.74 20.79 -43.66
N ARG A 36 -20.55 20.04 -44.42
CA ARG A 36 -20.51 18.57 -44.47
C ARG A 36 -20.56 18.09 -45.90
N LEU A 37 -19.62 17.22 -46.24
CA LEU A 37 -19.52 16.56 -47.54
C LEU A 37 -19.30 15.06 -47.33
N VAL A 38 -20.26 14.26 -47.78
CA VAL A 38 -20.18 12.79 -47.72
C VAL A 38 -20.22 12.24 -49.14
N LEU A 39 -19.11 11.66 -49.57
CA LEU A 39 -18.86 11.13 -50.92
C LEU A 39 -18.18 9.75 -50.82
N TYR A 40 -18.78 8.80 -50.10
CA TYR A 40 -18.19 7.47 -49.98
C TYR A 40 -18.55 6.57 -51.16
N SER A 41 -17.65 5.68 -51.58
CA SER A 41 -17.88 4.70 -52.66
C SER A 41 -18.33 5.31 -54.00
N MET A 42 -17.75 6.44 -54.43
CA MET A 42 -18.11 7.12 -55.68
C MET A 42 -17.47 6.51 -56.94
N GLY A 43 -16.77 5.38 -56.79
CA GLY A 43 -16.18 4.60 -57.89
C GLY A 43 -14.80 5.07 -58.33
N ASP A 44 -14.73 6.25 -58.97
CA ASP A 44 -13.53 6.77 -59.65
C ASP A 44 -13.01 8.10 -59.06
N LEU A 45 -13.50 8.53 -57.89
CA LEU A 45 -13.07 9.78 -57.28
C LEU A 45 -11.60 9.74 -56.85
N SER A 46 -10.76 10.62 -57.40
CA SER A 46 -9.33 10.72 -57.07
C SER A 46 -8.83 12.14 -56.90
N ASP A 47 -9.42 13.13 -57.60
CA ASP A 47 -9.02 14.53 -57.56
C ASP A 47 -9.80 15.32 -56.50
N LEU A 48 -9.08 15.83 -55.50
CA LEU A 48 -9.60 16.67 -54.43
C LEU A 48 -9.29 18.16 -54.62
N SER A 49 -8.60 18.55 -55.70
CA SER A 49 -8.26 19.95 -55.98
C SER A 49 -9.46 20.91 -55.96
N PRO A 50 -10.69 20.52 -56.34
CA PRO A 50 -11.85 21.40 -56.22
C PRO A 50 -12.25 21.73 -54.77
N LEU A 51 -11.78 20.97 -53.78
CA LEU A 51 -12.14 21.16 -52.37
C LEU A 51 -11.33 22.26 -51.67
N VAL A 52 -10.21 22.72 -52.25
CA VAL A 52 -9.25 23.64 -51.60
C VAL A 52 -9.89 24.91 -51.03
N ASN A 53 -10.94 25.43 -51.67
CA ASN A 53 -11.60 26.67 -51.23
C ASN A 53 -12.75 26.43 -50.23
N LEU A 54 -13.07 25.18 -49.89
CA LEU A 54 -14.19 24.84 -49.01
C LEU A 54 -13.79 24.87 -47.53
N THR A 55 -13.14 25.96 -47.11
CA THR A 55 -12.50 26.11 -45.79
C THR A 55 -13.48 26.07 -44.60
N ASN A 56 -14.79 26.09 -44.85
CA ASN A 56 -15.84 25.91 -43.85
C ASN A 56 -16.24 24.44 -43.62
N LEU A 57 -15.64 23.49 -44.35
CA LEU A 57 -15.85 22.06 -44.13
C LEU A 57 -15.42 21.65 -42.73
N ARG A 58 -16.32 20.94 -42.06
CA ARG A 58 -16.15 20.35 -40.73
C ARG A 58 -16.18 18.83 -40.81
N ASP A 59 -17.10 18.28 -41.59
CA ASP A 59 -17.24 16.83 -41.78
C ASP A 59 -16.94 16.46 -43.23
N LEU A 60 -15.89 15.66 -43.45
CA LEU A 60 -15.51 15.17 -44.77
C LEU A 60 -15.36 13.65 -44.77
N SER A 61 -16.26 12.96 -45.48
CA SER A 61 -16.19 11.51 -45.68
C SER A 61 -15.92 11.19 -47.14
N LEU A 62 -14.77 10.57 -47.40
CA LEU A 62 -14.23 10.22 -48.71
C LEU A 62 -13.82 8.73 -48.79
N GLN A 63 -14.35 7.90 -47.89
CA GLN A 63 -14.01 6.47 -47.81
C GLN A 63 -14.35 5.69 -49.09
N HIS A 64 -13.58 4.64 -49.37
CA HIS A 64 -13.73 3.73 -50.50
C HIS A 64 -13.73 4.41 -51.88
N ASN A 65 -12.78 5.32 -52.09
CA ASN A 65 -12.54 5.95 -53.39
C ASN A 65 -11.13 5.60 -53.89
N ARG A 66 -10.57 6.40 -54.82
CA ARG A 66 -9.24 6.20 -55.42
C ARG A 66 -8.31 7.39 -55.16
N ILE A 67 -8.50 8.05 -54.02
CA ILE A 67 -7.69 9.22 -53.62
C ILE A 67 -6.28 8.74 -53.30
N SER A 68 -5.28 9.46 -53.79
CA SER A 68 -3.86 9.22 -53.47
C SER A 68 -3.14 10.48 -53.00
N ASP A 69 -3.58 11.65 -53.47
CA ASP A 69 -3.08 12.95 -53.02
C ASP A 69 -4.08 13.62 -52.07
N VAL A 70 -3.64 13.84 -50.83
CA VAL A 70 -4.39 14.55 -49.78
C VAL A 70 -3.91 15.98 -49.55
N SER A 71 -2.95 16.46 -50.34
CA SER A 71 -2.45 17.84 -50.25
C SER A 71 -3.54 18.92 -50.38
N PRO A 72 -4.64 18.74 -51.15
CA PRO A 72 -5.74 19.70 -51.18
C PRO A 72 -6.43 19.92 -49.83
N LEU A 73 -6.35 18.95 -48.91
CA LEU A 73 -7.00 18.99 -47.61
C LEU A 73 -6.26 19.89 -46.60
N THR A 74 -5.00 20.25 -46.86
CA THR A 74 -4.17 21.12 -46.00
C THR A 74 -4.82 22.47 -45.67
N SER A 75 -5.62 22.99 -46.61
CA SER A 75 -6.32 24.26 -46.52
C SER A 75 -7.61 24.22 -45.67
N LEU A 76 -8.11 23.03 -45.34
CA LEU A 76 -9.38 22.82 -44.65
C LEU A 76 -9.21 22.91 -43.12
N SER A 77 -8.85 24.08 -42.63
CA SER A 77 -8.47 24.32 -41.23
C SER A 77 -9.59 24.13 -40.21
N HIS A 78 -10.85 24.00 -40.63
CA HIS A 78 -12.01 23.80 -39.76
C HIS A 78 -12.54 22.37 -39.75
N LEU A 79 -11.81 21.41 -40.35
CA LEU A 79 -12.19 20.01 -40.25
C LEU A 79 -12.29 19.61 -38.77
N GLU A 80 -13.38 18.93 -38.46
CA GLU A 80 -13.73 18.32 -37.17
C GLU A 80 -13.75 16.78 -37.31
N HIS A 81 -13.98 16.25 -38.53
CA HIS A 81 -13.98 14.83 -38.85
C HIS A 81 -13.51 14.56 -40.29
N LEU A 82 -12.59 13.60 -40.47
CA LEU A 82 -12.09 13.17 -41.79
C LEU A 82 -12.10 11.65 -41.93
N SER A 83 -12.72 11.12 -42.99
CA SER A 83 -12.61 9.70 -43.36
C SER A 83 -11.97 9.55 -44.73
N LEU A 84 -10.83 8.89 -44.78
CA LEU A 84 -10.07 8.51 -45.98
C LEU A 84 -9.96 6.99 -46.11
N GLU A 85 -10.70 6.22 -45.32
CA GLU A 85 -10.63 4.75 -45.28
C GLU A 85 -10.76 4.12 -46.68
N GLY A 86 -9.96 3.09 -46.97
CA GLY A 86 -10.04 2.34 -48.23
C GLY A 86 -9.76 3.16 -49.48
N ASN A 87 -8.78 4.06 -49.43
CA ASN A 87 -8.26 4.80 -50.57
C ASN A 87 -6.85 4.30 -50.96
N ASN A 88 -6.14 5.06 -51.80
CA ASN A 88 -4.79 4.73 -52.27
C ASN A 88 -3.75 5.76 -51.76
N VAL A 89 -3.94 6.30 -50.55
CA VAL A 89 -3.04 7.30 -49.97
C VAL A 89 -1.80 6.60 -49.39
N SER A 90 -0.61 6.91 -49.92
CA SER A 90 0.66 6.39 -49.40
C SER A 90 1.41 7.36 -48.51
N ASP A 91 1.09 8.66 -48.58
CA ASP A 91 1.72 9.71 -47.78
C ASP A 91 0.66 10.57 -47.07
N PHE A 92 0.64 10.50 -45.74
CA PHE A 92 -0.24 11.30 -44.89
C PHE A 92 0.44 12.58 -44.38
N SER A 93 1.69 12.85 -44.75
CA SER A 93 2.43 14.04 -44.31
C SER A 93 1.70 15.37 -44.55
N PRO A 94 0.91 15.58 -45.63
CA PRO A 94 0.17 16.83 -45.82
C PRO A 94 -0.90 17.08 -44.75
N ILE A 95 -1.39 16.03 -44.09
CA ILE A 95 -2.39 16.12 -43.04
C ILE A 95 -1.84 15.70 -41.66
N ALA A 96 -0.51 15.66 -41.51
CA ALA A 96 0.16 15.25 -40.26
C ALA A 96 -0.34 16.06 -39.04
N ASP A 97 -0.57 17.35 -39.22
CA ASP A 97 -1.03 18.26 -38.17
C ASP A 97 -2.48 18.02 -37.73
N LEU A 98 -3.25 17.22 -38.45
CA LEU A 98 -4.62 16.86 -38.08
C LEU A 98 -4.66 15.63 -37.15
N PHE A 99 -3.66 14.75 -37.19
CA PHE A 99 -3.56 13.62 -36.27
C PHE A 99 -3.43 14.13 -34.83
N GLY A 100 -4.16 13.51 -33.89
CA GLY A 100 -4.23 13.99 -32.50
C GLY A 100 -5.08 15.25 -32.27
N LYS A 101 -5.55 15.94 -33.32
CA LYS A 101 -6.54 17.03 -33.22
C LYS A 101 -7.98 16.62 -33.56
N ILE A 102 -8.16 15.84 -34.63
CA ILE A 102 -9.48 15.37 -35.08
C ILE A 102 -9.49 13.87 -35.37
N PRO A 103 -10.66 13.21 -35.37
CA PRO A 103 -10.77 11.82 -35.83
C PRO A 103 -10.43 11.73 -37.32
N ILE A 104 -9.44 10.90 -37.65
CA ILE A 104 -9.04 10.59 -39.02
C ILE A 104 -9.02 9.08 -39.23
N PHE A 105 -9.79 8.62 -40.21
CA PHE A 105 -9.84 7.20 -40.57
C PHE A 105 -9.01 6.97 -41.82
N THR A 106 -7.96 6.17 -41.70
CA THR A 106 -6.98 5.94 -42.75
C THR A 106 -6.78 4.46 -43.05
N ALA A 107 -7.48 3.56 -42.36
CA ALA A 107 -7.41 2.12 -42.58
C ALA A 107 -7.63 1.75 -44.06
N GLY A 108 -6.97 0.68 -44.52
CA GLY A 108 -7.07 0.24 -45.91
C GLY A 108 -6.36 1.12 -46.94
N ASN A 109 -5.53 2.08 -46.50
CA ASN A 109 -4.63 2.83 -47.37
C ASN A 109 -3.21 2.26 -47.34
N PRO A 110 -2.43 2.34 -48.44
CA PRO A 110 -1.03 1.91 -48.46
C PRO A 110 -0.11 2.60 -47.45
N GLY A 111 -0.43 3.83 -47.05
CA GLY A 111 0.32 4.61 -46.07
C GLY A 111 -0.09 4.32 -44.62
N PHE A 112 -1.06 3.45 -44.37
CA PHE A 112 -1.41 3.03 -43.02
C PHE A 112 -0.26 2.19 -42.45
N PRO A 113 0.21 2.45 -41.21
CA PRO A 113 1.32 1.71 -40.64
C PRO A 113 1.05 0.20 -40.58
N THR A 114 2.07 -0.61 -40.84
CA THR A 114 1.98 -2.06 -40.65
C THR A 114 1.62 -2.36 -39.20
N GLU A 115 0.59 -3.18 -38.97
CA GLU A 115 0.11 -3.48 -37.63
C GLU A 115 1.13 -4.32 -36.83
N GLY A 116 1.54 -3.81 -35.67
CA GLY A 116 2.29 -4.58 -34.69
C GLY A 116 1.38 -5.40 -33.75
N PRO A 117 1.97 -6.10 -32.77
CA PRO A 117 1.22 -6.90 -31.81
C PRO A 117 0.34 -6.02 -30.90
N LYS A 118 -0.78 -6.60 -30.46
CA LYS A 118 -1.69 -5.94 -29.51
C LYS A 118 -1.13 -6.06 -28.10
N ILE A 119 -1.27 -5.01 -27.31
CA ILE A 119 -0.80 -4.97 -25.92
C ILE A 119 -1.80 -5.70 -25.03
N GLU A 120 -1.51 -6.97 -24.71
CA GLU A 120 -2.42 -7.82 -23.93
C GLU A 120 -2.35 -7.59 -22.40
N GLY A 121 -1.28 -6.95 -21.91
CA GLY A 121 -1.08 -6.62 -20.50
C GLY A 121 0.06 -7.40 -19.81
N PRO A 122 0.05 -7.49 -18.46
CA PRO A 122 -1.05 -7.10 -17.57
C PRO A 122 -1.33 -5.60 -17.56
N TRP A 123 -2.61 -5.25 -17.50
CA TRP A 123 -3.11 -3.89 -17.32
C TRP A 123 -3.73 -3.78 -15.93
N LEU A 124 -3.79 -2.57 -15.39
CA LEU A 124 -4.55 -2.26 -14.20
C LEU A 124 -5.89 -1.63 -14.59
N TRP A 125 -6.99 -2.27 -14.23
CA TRP A 125 -8.33 -1.90 -14.67
C TRP A 125 -9.16 -1.28 -13.55
N MET A 126 -9.97 -0.30 -13.92
CA MET A 126 -11.01 0.31 -13.10
C MET A 126 -12.24 0.54 -13.97
N ILE A 127 -13.41 0.16 -13.49
CA ILE A 127 -14.67 0.39 -14.19
C ILE A 127 -15.47 1.48 -13.47
N ALA A 128 -15.89 2.51 -14.20
CA ALA A 128 -16.69 3.60 -13.67
C ALA A 128 -18.07 3.67 -14.36
N PRO A 129 -19.15 3.90 -13.61
CA PRO A 129 -20.46 4.11 -14.20
C PRO A 129 -20.52 5.47 -14.92
N THR A 130 -21.30 5.52 -16.00
CA THR A 130 -21.60 6.74 -16.77
C THR A 130 -23.12 7.00 -16.75
N PRO A 131 -23.70 7.46 -15.62
CA PRO A 131 -25.15 7.45 -15.43
C PRO A 131 -25.88 8.32 -16.46
N GLY A 132 -26.81 7.71 -17.19
CA GLY A 132 -27.64 8.40 -18.17
C GLY A 132 -26.93 8.76 -19.47
N MET A 133 -25.70 8.30 -19.69
CA MET A 133 -24.92 8.57 -20.89
C MET A 133 -24.46 7.24 -21.51
N TRP A 134 -24.46 7.17 -22.84
CA TRP A 134 -23.96 6.01 -23.57
C TRP A 134 -22.72 6.41 -24.34
N SER A 135 -21.69 5.54 -24.34
CA SER A 135 -20.50 5.63 -25.19
C SER A 135 -20.03 7.03 -25.56
N ILE A 136 -20.40 7.49 -26.76
CA ILE A 136 -20.04 8.78 -27.33
C ILE A 136 -20.50 9.97 -26.48
N ASP A 137 -21.70 9.91 -25.90
CA ASP A 137 -22.24 10.99 -25.07
C ASP A 137 -21.44 11.11 -23.78
N ALA A 138 -21.09 9.97 -23.17
CA ALA A 138 -20.26 9.94 -21.97
C ALA A 138 -18.87 10.51 -22.27
N ALA A 139 -18.25 10.09 -23.37
CA ALA A 139 -16.93 10.53 -23.73
C ALA A 139 -16.88 12.02 -24.14
N LYS A 140 -17.92 12.54 -24.81
CA LYS A 140 -18.08 13.97 -25.18
C LYS A 140 -18.55 14.87 -24.04
N SER A 141 -19.05 14.30 -22.94
CA SER A 141 -19.64 15.08 -21.83
C SER A 141 -18.65 16.03 -21.14
N GLY A 142 -17.34 15.79 -21.29
CA GLY A 142 -16.29 16.50 -20.54
C GLY A 142 -16.24 16.10 -19.06
N ILE A 143 -17.03 15.12 -18.64
CA ILE A 143 -17.00 14.59 -17.28
C ILE A 143 -15.80 13.67 -17.13
N ASP A 144 -15.01 13.94 -16.09
CA ASP A 144 -14.02 13.03 -15.56
C ASP A 144 -14.71 12.03 -14.61
N PHE A 145 -14.86 10.78 -15.04
CA PHE A 145 -15.62 9.79 -14.26
C PHE A 145 -14.81 9.25 -13.07
N LEU A 146 -13.47 9.32 -13.11
CA LEU A 146 -12.65 9.01 -11.94
C LEU A 146 -12.81 10.08 -10.86
N ALA A 147 -12.78 11.36 -11.23
CA ALA A 147 -13.07 12.49 -10.34
C ALA A 147 -14.48 12.40 -9.77
N ARG A 148 -15.46 12.02 -10.60
CA ARG A 148 -16.83 11.84 -10.13
C ARG A 148 -16.94 10.73 -9.08
N MET A 149 -16.33 9.57 -9.31
CA MET A 149 -16.34 8.46 -8.35
C MET A 149 -15.57 8.79 -7.06
N SER A 150 -14.47 9.54 -7.17
CA SER A 150 -13.61 9.93 -6.04
C SER A 150 -14.10 11.18 -5.30
N LYS A 151 -15.17 11.83 -5.75
CA LYS A 151 -15.63 13.16 -5.28
C LYS A 151 -14.54 14.25 -5.43
N GLY A 152 -13.73 14.14 -6.48
CA GLY A 152 -12.75 15.15 -6.90
C GLY A 152 -11.35 14.97 -6.31
N THR A 153 -11.08 13.90 -5.55
CA THR A 153 -9.75 13.67 -4.96
C THR A 153 -8.74 13.08 -5.95
N VAL A 154 -9.22 12.43 -7.01
CA VAL A 154 -8.41 11.78 -8.06
C VAL A 154 -9.05 12.00 -9.41
N THR A 155 -8.31 12.53 -10.39
CA THR A 155 -8.75 12.78 -11.78
C THR A 155 -8.15 11.79 -12.77
N GLU A 156 -8.70 11.72 -13.99
CA GLU A 156 -8.10 11.03 -15.15
C GLU A 156 -6.67 11.52 -15.40
N LEU A 157 -6.43 12.83 -15.28
CA LEU A 157 -5.11 13.42 -15.47
C LEU A 157 -4.13 13.01 -14.37
N ASP A 158 -4.58 12.94 -13.11
CA ASP A 158 -3.74 12.49 -11.99
C ASP A 158 -3.28 11.05 -12.23
N ILE A 159 -4.19 10.17 -12.64
CA ILE A 159 -3.88 8.76 -12.94
C ILE A 159 -2.99 8.65 -14.18
N ALA A 160 -3.27 9.40 -15.24
CA ALA A 160 -2.45 9.41 -16.46
C ALA A 160 -1.04 9.96 -16.26
N THR A 161 -0.82 10.77 -15.21
CA THR A 161 0.46 11.43 -14.92
C THR A 161 1.25 10.64 -13.88
N ASN A 162 0.59 10.20 -12.80
CA ASN A 162 1.26 9.64 -11.62
C ASN A 162 1.05 8.13 -11.46
N GLY A 163 0.13 7.54 -12.23
CA GLY A 163 -0.23 6.14 -12.13
C GLY A 163 -1.05 5.80 -10.90
N VAL A 164 -1.26 4.50 -10.69
CA VAL A 164 -1.94 3.95 -9.51
C VAL A 164 -1.50 2.51 -9.30
N LYS A 165 -1.62 2.03 -8.06
CA LYS A 165 -1.23 0.67 -7.65
C LYS A 165 -2.43 -0.27 -7.64
N GLU A 166 -2.17 -1.56 -7.79
CA GLU A 166 -3.18 -2.60 -7.53
C GLU A 166 -3.72 -2.47 -6.09
N GLY A 167 -5.01 -2.75 -5.91
CA GLY A 167 -5.64 -2.68 -4.60
C GLY A 167 -6.03 -1.26 -4.17
N ALA A 168 -5.56 -0.22 -4.86
CA ALA A 168 -5.98 1.15 -4.57
C ALA A 168 -7.49 1.30 -4.80
N SER A 169 -8.20 1.79 -3.78
CA SER A 169 -9.64 1.97 -3.83
C SER A 169 -10.01 3.34 -4.40
N LEU A 170 -11.12 3.37 -5.12
CA LEU A 170 -11.73 4.60 -5.62
C LEU A 170 -13.25 4.46 -5.44
N GLY A 171 -13.74 4.99 -4.31
CA GLY A 171 -15.08 4.67 -3.82
C GLY A 171 -15.17 3.21 -3.37
N ASN A 172 -16.13 2.47 -3.90
CA ASN A 172 -16.30 1.02 -3.60
C ASN A 172 -15.54 0.12 -4.59
N ASN A 173 -14.92 0.71 -5.61
CA ASN A 173 -14.20 -0.04 -6.63
C ASN A 173 -12.71 -0.06 -6.31
N VAL A 174 -12.01 -1.06 -6.84
CA VAL A 174 -10.59 -1.27 -6.62
C VAL A 174 -9.91 -1.43 -7.96
N TRP A 175 -8.72 -0.85 -8.11
CA TRP A 175 -7.88 -1.08 -9.28
C TRP A 175 -7.38 -2.54 -9.28
N THR A 176 -7.70 -3.29 -10.34
CA THR A 176 -7.47 -4.74 -10.39
C THR A 176 -6.68 -5.13 -11.63
N ILE A 177 -5.70 -6.02 -11.48
CA ILE A 177 -4.91 -6.50 -12.61
C ILE A 177 -5.76 -7.40 -13.52
N GLY A 178 -5.66 -7.19 -14.83
CA GLY A 178 -6.32 -8.00 -15.85
C GLY A 178 -5.60 -7.96 -17.20
N LYS A 179 -5.74 -9.02 -17.99
CA LYS A 179 -5.23 -9.09 -19.37
C LYS A 179 -6.38 -9.01 -20.36
N ILE A 180 -6.15 -8.34 -21.49
CA ILE A 180 -7.08 -8.33 -22.61
C ILE A 180 -6.60 -9.29 -23.70
N SER A 181 -7.52 -10.04 -24.30
CA SER A 181 -7.21 -10.81 -25.50
C SER A 181 -7.02 -9.87 -26.71
N PRO A 182 -6.31 -10.29 -27.77
CA PRO A 182 -6.16 -9.49 -28.98
C PRO A 182 -7.44 -9.46 -29.85
N SER A 183 -8.54 -10.02 -29.34
CA SER A 183 -9.79 -10.24 -30.06
C SER A 183 -10.88 -9.25 -29.62
N ARG A 184 -12.00 -9.22 -30.35
CA ARG A 184 -13.18 -8.45 -29.98
C ARG A 184 -13.82 -8.95 -28.68
N GLY A 185 -14.34 -8.00 -27.90
CA GLY A 185 -14.99 -8.26 -26.61
C GLY A 185 -14.03 -8.48 -25.46
N ASN A 186 -12.76 -8.12 -25.65
CA ASN A 186 -11.70 -8.33 -24.67
C ASN A 186 -11.93 -7.58 -23.34
N ILE A 187 -12.61 -6.44 -23.34
CA ILE A 187 -12.94 -5.74 -22.08
C ILE A 187 -14.06 -6.46 -21.33
N ASN A 188 -15.03 -7.05 -22.03
CA ASN A 188 -16.02 -7.91 -21.37
C ASN A 188 -15.36 -9.12 -20.69
N GLU A 189 -14.32 -9.69 -21.30
CA GLU A 189 -13.53 -10.78 -20.70
C GLU A 189 -12.80 -10.32 -19.43
N VAL A 190 -12.18 -9.14 -19.46
CA VAL A 190 -11.55 -8.53 -18.26
C VAL A 190 -12.57 -8.37 -17.15
N VAL A 191 -13.72 -7.75 -17.42
CA VAL A 191 -14.76 -7.52 -16.39
C VAL A 191 -15.22 -8.85 -15.77
N LYS A 192 -15.42 -9.89 -16.59
CA LYS A 192 -15.82 -11.23 -16.12
C LYS A 192 -14.75 -11.92 -15.28
N THR A 193 -13.48 -11.82 -15.69
CA THR A 193 -12.37 -12.50 -15.02
C THR A 193 -11.91 -11.80 -13.75
N THR A 194 -12.04 -10.47 -13.69
CA THR A 194 -11.65 -9.65 -12.53
C THR A 194 -12.78 -9.45 -11.53
N GLY A 195 -14.05 -9.63 -11.94
CA GLY A 195 -15.21 -9.38 -11.09
C GLY A 195 -15.48 -7.89 -10.83
N LEU A 196 -14.89 -6.99 -11.62
CA LEU A 196 -15.02 -5.53 -11.44
C LEU A 196 -16.46 -5.00 -11.61
N VAL A 197 -17.32 -5.73 -12.32
CA VAL A 197 -18.76 -5.44 -12.43
C VAL A 197 -19.54 -6.75 -12.43
N THR A 198 -20.62 -6.82 -11.64
CA THR A 198 -21.46 -8.02 -11.50
C THR A 198 -22.76 -7.99 -12.32
N ASP A 199 -23.12 -6.82 -12.88
CA ASP A 199 -24.37 -6.55 -13.60
C ASP A 199 -24.12 -6.10 -15.07
N ASP A 200 -25.14 -5.49 -15.71
CA ASP A 200 -25.08 -4.93 -17.08
C ASP A 200 -23.91 -3.94 -17.24
N THR A 201 -22.96 -4.27 -18.13
CA THR A 201 -21.82 -3.41 -18.46
C THR A 201 -22.21 -2.18 -19.27
N ALA A 202 -23.48 -2.08 -19.69
CA ALA A 202 -24.02 -0.91 -20.34
C ALA A 202 -23.72 0.37 -19.54
N ARG A 203 -23.36 1.45 -20.24
CA ARG A 203 -23.13 2.77 -19.63
C ARG A 203 -22.00 2.76 -18.60
N HIS A 204 -20.93 2.07 -18.91
CA HIS A 204 -19.69 2.15 -18.16
C HIS A 204 -18.53 2.63 -19.02
N VAL A 205 -17.49 3.11 -18.36
CA VAL A 205 -16.18 3.36 -18.95
C VAL A 205 -15.16 2.47 -18.26
N ALA A 206 -14.31 1.83 -19.07
CA ALA A 206 -13.23 0.99 -18.62
C ALA A 206 -11.95 1.80 -18.73
N TYR A 207 -11.34 2.07 -17.58
CA TYR A 207 -10.03 2.65 -17.48
C TYR A 207 -9.00 1.54 -17.41
N GLY A 208 -8.07 1.51 -18.36
CA GLY A 208 -6.93 0.60 -18.36
C GLY A 208 -5.64 1.40 -18.24
N LEU A 209 -4.85 1.13 -17.21
CA LEU A 209 -3.53 1.72 -17.02
C LEU A 209 -2.45 0.67 -17.30
N ILE A 210 -1.43 1.05 -18.07
CA ILE A 210 -0.28 0.22 -18.32
C ILE A 210 0.98 1.07 -18.46
N THR A 211 2.12 0.51 -18.09
CA THR A 211 3.41 1.17 -18.26
C THR A 211 4.19 0.47 -19.39
N ILE A 212 4.66 1.26 -20.35
CA ILE A 212 5.42 0.81 -21.52
C ILE A 212 6.89 1.20 -21.37
N GLY A 213 7.77 0.20 -21.28
CA GLY A 213 9.21 0.41 -21.28
C GLY A 213 9.74 0.63 -22.69
N SER A 214 10.45 1.72 -22.92
CA SER A 214 11.11 2.00 -24.20
C SER A 214 12.63 2.02 -24.01
N PRO A 215 13.41 1.29 -24.83
CA PRO A 215 14.86 1.23 -24.70
C PRO A 215 15.57 2.52 -25.14
N LYS A 216 14.84 3.45 -25.75
CA LYS A 216 15.36 4.74 -26.25
C LYS A 216 14.23 5.73 -26.45
N ASN A 217 14.57 7.00 -26.60
CA ASN A 217 13.63 7.98 -27.16
C ASN A 217 13.31 7.61 -28.62
N GLN A 218 12.04 7.38 -28.95
CA GLN A 218 11.62 7.01 -30.31
C GLN A 218 10.25 7.61 -30.66
N LYS A 219 10.15 8.10 -31.90
CA LYS A 219 8.88 8.49 -32.52
C LYS A 219 8.26 7.27 -33.18
N VAL A 220 7.03 6.96 -32.84
CA VAL A 220 6.33 5.75 -33.28
C VAL A 220 4.87 6.09 -33.59
N ASN A 221 4.22 5.25 -34.40
CA ASN A 221 2.77 5.32 -34.57
C ASN A 221 2.08 4.39 -33.56
N MET A 222 1.34 4.98 -32.62
CA MET A 222 0.43 4.23 -31.76
C MET A 222 -0.81 3.85 -32.55
N LEU A 223 -1.23 2.59 -32.47
CA LEU A 223 -2.39 2.05 -33.15
C LEU A 223 -3.55 1.87 -32.17
N VAL A 224 -4.74 2.32 -32.58
CA VAL A 224 -5.97 2.25 -31.77
C VAL A 224 -7.07 1.60 -32.60
N GLY A 225 -7.80 0.67 -31.98
CA GLY A 225 -8.96 0.01 -32.57
C GLY A 225 -10.03 -0.28 -31.53
N SER A 226 -11.27 0.11 -31.80
CA SER A 226 -12.37 -0.11 -30.84
C SER A 226 -13.75 -0.04 -31.50
N GLY A 227 -14.67 -0.86 -30.95
CA GLY A 227 -16.13 -0.78 -31.11
C GLY A 227 -16.75 0.51 -30.57
N ASP A 228 -16.03 1.14 -29.64
CA ASP A 228 -16.50 2.04 -28.60
C ASP A 228 -15.77 3.38 -28.71
N ALA A 229 -16.25 4.38 -27.97
CA ALA A 229 -15.52 5.64 -27.86
C ALA A 229 -14.26 5.44 -27.02
N VAL A 230 -13.13 6.01 -27.45
CA VAL A 230 -11.83 5.83 -26.79
C VAL A 230 -11.17 7.18 -26.50
N LYS A 231 -10.51 7.24 -25.34
CA LYS A 231 -9.51 8.26 -25.03
C LYS A 231 -8.21 7.57 -24.64
N VAL A 232 -7.09 8.19 -24.99
CA VAL A 232 -5.75 7.72 -24.63
C VAL A 232 -4.93 8.89 -24.13
N TRP A 233 -4.31 8.69 -22.97
CA TRP A 233 -3.26 9.53 -22.46
C TRP A 233 -1.93 8.79 -22.49
N LEU A 234 -0.86 9.50 -22.80
CA LEU A 234 0.50 9.01 -22.74
C LEU A 234 1.35 10.04 -21.98
N ASN A 235 1.96 9.63 -20.87
CA ASN A 235 2.77 10.47 -19.99
C ASN A 235 2.02 11.75 -19.56
N GLY A 236 0.76 11.60 -19.13
CA GLY A 236 -0.14 12.69 -18.74
C GLY A 236 -0.73 13.50 -19.91
N ALA A 237 -0.20 13.39 -21.13
CA ALA A 237 -0.73 14.11 -22.28
C ALA A 237 -1.87 13.33 -22.95
N LEU A 238 -3.02 13.97 -23.16
CA LEU A 238 -4.12 13.41 -23.94
C LEU A 238 -3.71 13.37 -25.43
N VAL A 239 -3.36 12.18 -25.93
CA VAL A 239 -2.87 11.97 -27.31
C VAL A 239 -3.98 11.49 -28.25
N HIS A 240 -5.05 10.92 -27.70
CA HIS A 240 -6.25 10.51 -28.42
C HIS A 240 -7.49 10.92 -27.63
N ASN A 241 -8.44 11.57 -28.29
CA ASN A 241 -9.71 11.95 -27.65
C ASN A 241 -10.83 11.91 -28.67
N TYR A 242 -11.12 10.72 -29.18
CA TYR A 242 -12.09 10.57 -30.26
C TYR A 242 -13.21 9.62 -29.88
N PRO A 243 -14.34 10.19 -29.45
CA PRO A 243 -15.49 9.39 -29.12
C PRO A 243 -16.25 9.08 -30.39
N THR A 244 -15.78 8.10 -31.15
CA THR A 244 -16.48 7.60 -32.33
C THR A 244 -16.63 6.10 -32.21
N SER A 245 -17.88 5.64 -32.08
CA SER A 245 -18.21 4.24 -31.89
C SER A 245 -18.33 3.53 -33.24
N ARG A 246 -17.52 2.48 -33.48
CA ARG A 246 -17.43 1.82 -34.79
C ARG A 246 -17.26 0.32 -34.66
N GLY A 247 -18.22 -0.45 -35.15
CA GLY A 247 -18.29 -1.91 -34.99
C GLY A 247 -17.22 -2.74 -35.71
N ASN A 248 -15.92 -2.47 -35.51
CA ASN A 248 -14.83 -3.31 -36.06
C ASN A 248 -13.79 -3.80 -35.03
N ALA A 249 -13.02 -4.81 -35.44
CA ALA A 249 -12.11 -5.64 -34.63
C ALA A 249 -10.61 -5.33 -34.81
N TYR A 250 -10.29 -4.30 -35.60
CA TYR A 250 -8.95 -4.07 -36.16
C TYR A 250 -8.44 -2.69 -35.77
N TYR A 251 -7.15 -2.43 -36.00
CA TYR A 251 -6.64 -1.07 -35.87
C TYR A 251 -7.22 -0.21 -37.00
N THR A 252 -7.91 0.86 -36.63
CA THR A 252 -8.58 1.74 -37.58
C THR A 252 -7.92 3.12 -37.66
N GLU A 253 -7.13 3.43 -36.63
CA GLU A 253 -6.52 4.73 -36.40
C GLU A 253 -5.07 4.55 -35.97
N PHE A 254 -4.24 5.51 -36.34
CA PHE A 254 -2.91 5.64 -35.79
C PHE A 254 -2.65 7.09 -35.35
N ILE A 255 -1.76 7.24 -34.38
CA ILE A 255 -1.40 8.52 -33.78
C ILE A 255 0.11 8.58 -33.64
N PRO A 256 0.78 9.54 -34.27
CA PRO A 256 2.20 9.75 -34.04
C PRO A 256 2.44 10.18 -32.59
N VAL A 257 3.20 9.40 -31.83
CA VAL A 257 3.55 9.67 -30.43
C VAL A 257 5.05 9.56 -30.20
N MET A 258 5.52 10.10 -29.08
CA MET A 258 6.92 10.00 -28.64
C MET A 258 6.98 9.10 -27.40
N LEU A 259 7.65 7.94 -27.53
CA LEU A 259 8.07 7.15 -26.38
C LEU A 259 9.39 7.70 -25.86
N ARG A 260 9.43 8.02 -24.56
CA ARG A 260 10.65 8.42 -23.86
C ARG A 260 11.44 7.20 -23.46
N GLU A 261 12.76 7.27 -23.45
CA GLU A 261 13.59 6.22 -22.86
C GLU A 261 13.17 5.95 -21.40
N GLY A 262 13.02 4.66 -21.04
CA GLY A 262 12.47 4.24 -19.76
C GLY A 262 10.95 4.04 -19.78
N ALA A 263 10.31 4.28 -18.64
CA ALA A 263 8.88 4.06 -18.44
C ALA A 263 8.01 5.13 -19.12
N ASN A 264 6.96 4.69 -19.80
CA ASN A 264 5.93 5.54 -20.40
C ASN A 264 4.56 5.10 -19.91
N LEU A 265 3.89 5.94 -19.15
CA LEU A 265 2.60 5.62 -18.58
C LEU A 265 1.49 5.87 -19.61
N MET A 266 0.66 4.86 -19.86
CA MET A 266 -0.45 4.94 -20.80
C MET A 266 -1.76 4.62 -20.08
N LEU A 267 -2.67 5.60 -20.06
CA LEU A 267 -4.04 5.42 -19.59
C LEU A 267 -4.96 5.38 -20.80
N VAL A 268 -5.85 4.41 -20.86
CA VAL A 268 -6.93 4.33 -21.84
C VAL A 268 -8.28 4.41 -21.13
N ALA A 269 -9.26 5.07 -21.75
CA ALA A 269 -10.64 5.05 -21.32
C ALA A 269 -11.53 4.61 -22.48
N VAL A 270 -12.24 3.49 -22.32
CA VAL A 270 -13.10 2.89 -23.35
C VAL A 270 -14.55 2.92 -22.90
N PHE A 271 -15.39 3.68 -23.60
CA PHE A 271 -16.77 3.99 -23.22
C PHE A 271 -17.77 3.11 -23.94
N GLU A 272 -18.42 2.22 -23.19
CA GLU A 272 -19.26 1.13 -23.69
C GLU A 272 -20.50 1.63 -24.48
N ARG A 273 -20.73 1.03 -25.66
CA ARG A 273 -21.78 1.32 -26.67
C ARG A 273 -23.19 0.84 -26.36
N GLY A 274 -23.36 -0.19 -25.54
CA GLY A 274 -24.62 -0.74 -25.09
C GLY A 274 -24.81 -2.20 -25.45
N SER A 275 -25.49 -2.93 -24.57
CA SER A 275 -25.53 -4.39 -24.47
C SER A 275 -26.42 -5.13 -25.49
N SER A 276 -26.42 -4.79 -26.78
CA SER A 276 -27.07 -5.72 -27.74
C SER A 276 -26.18 -6.94 -27.95
N GLU A 277 -26.70 -8.14 -27.65
CA GLU A 277 -26.01 -9.45 -27.67
C GLU A 277 -25.43 -9.90 -29.03
N THR A 278 -25.46 -9.03 -30.04
CA THR A 278 -24.84 -9.26 -31.34
C THR A 278 -23.32 -9.15 -31.24
N GLU A 279 -22.56 -10.02 -31.93
CA GLU A 279 -21.08 -10.00 -31.95
C GLU A 279 -20.46 -8.64 -32.32
N GLU A 280 -21.23 -7.77 -32.99
CA GLU A 280 -20.81 -6.43 -33.39
C GLU A 280 -20.67 -5.42 -32.22
N ASN A 281 -21.34 -5.65 -31.09
CA ASN A 281 -21.48 -4.72 -29.96
C ASN A 281 -20.77 -5.18 -28.67
N ARG A 282 -19.67 -5.93 -28.79
CA ARG A 282 -18.86 -6.28 -27.63
C ARG A 282 -17.91 -5.14 -27.24
N TRP A 283 -17.83 -4.85 -25.93
CA TRP A 283 -16.95 -3.84 -25.35
C TRP A 283 -15.48 -4.20 -25.65
N THR A 284 -14.85 -3.38 -26.50
CA THR A 284 -13.54 -3.73 -27.10
C THR A 284 -12.59 -2.56 -27.05
N GLY A 285 -11.34 -2.80 -26.63
CA GLY A 285 -10.25 -1.83 -26.78
C GLY A 285 -8.98 -2.54 -27.25
N LEU A 286 -8.42 -2.11 -28.38
CA LEU A 286 -7.19 -2.66 -28.94
C LEU A 286 -6.17 -1.54 -29.06
N PHE A 287 -5.00 -1.77 -28.45
CA PHE A 287 -3.93 -0.79 -28.36
C PHE A 287 -2.62 -1.46 -28.74
N GLY A 288 -1.74 -0.73 -29.41
CA GLY A 288 -0.42 -1.23 -29.81
C GLY A 288 0.38 -0.18 -30.54
N PHE A 289 1.45 -0.61 -31.18
CA PHE A 289 2.30 0.24 -32.00
C PHE A 289 2.48 -0.40 -33.38
N GLU A 290 3.00 0.38 -34.32
CA GLU A 290 3.42 -0.15 -35.62
C GLU A 290 4.45 -1.27 -35.49
N ASP A 291 4.45 -2.17 -36.46
CA ASP A 291 5.36 -3.31 -36.52
C ASP A 291 6.83 -2.89 -36.41
N GLY A 292 7.63 -3.68 -35.70
CA GLY A 292 9.04 -3.39 -35.42
C GLY A 292 9.29 -2.35 -34.32
N THR A 293 8.26 -1.80 -33.67
CA THR A 293 8.44 -0.94 -32.50
C THR A 293 9.05 -1.73 -31.33
N ALA A 294 10.22 -1.32 -30.85
CA ALA A 294 10.87 -1.95 -29.70
C ALA A 294 10.33 -1.40 -28.39
N TYR A 295 9.58 -2.20 -27.64
CA TYR A 295 9.07 -1.85 -26.31
C TYR A 295 8.87 -3.09 -25.44
N THR A 296 8.70 -2.88 -24.14
CA THR A 296 8.28 -3.91 -23.17
C THR A 296 7.05 -3.43 -22.39
N VAL A 297 6.29 -4.37 -21.85
CA VAL A 297 5.23 -4.07 -20.88
C VAL A 297 5.82 -4.19 -19.47
N ILE A 298 5.69 -3.12 -18.68
CA ILE A 298 6.04 -3.12 -17.26
C ILE A 298 4.74 -3.41 -16.47
N PRO A 299 4.68 -4.50 -15.70
CA PRO A 299 3.49 -4.85 -14.93
C PRO A 299 3.07 -3.76 -13.92
N PRO A 300 1.76 -3.58 -13.67
CA PRO A 300 1.27 -2.72 -12.59
C PRO A 300 1.82 -3.16 -11.23
N GLY A 301 2.23 -2.20 -10.39
CA GLY A 301 2.96 -2.47 -9.14
C GLY A 301 4.48 -2.26 -9.25
N GLY A 302 5.01 -2.26 -10.48
CA GLY A 302 6.45 -2.27 -10.73
C GLY A 302 7.03 -3.66 -10.51
N ASN A 303 8.28 -3.86 -10.90
CA ASN A 303 9.00 -5.11 -10.60
C ASN A 303 9.60 -5.09 -9.19
N PHE A 304 9.56 -3.94 -8.49
CA PHE A 304 10.25 -3.74 -7.22
C PHE A 304 9.49 -2.79 -6.29
N ALA A 305 9.45 -3.12 -5.00
CA ALA A 305 8.74 -2.34 -3.99
C ALA A 305 9.45 -2.34 -2.63
N PHE A 306 9.28 -1.26 -1.87
CA PHE A 306 9.68 -1.25 -0.46
C PHE A 306 8.63 -1.90 0.42
N SER A 307 9.06 -2.64 1.43
CA SER A 307 8.24 -3.08 2.57
C SER A 307 8.93 -2.78 3.89
N SER A 308 8.15 -2.68 4.96
CA SER A 308 8.68 -2.59 6.32
C SER A 308 7.70 -3.25 7.29
N ASN A 309 8.20 -3.74 8.42
CA ASN A 309 7.37 -4.28 9.49
C ASN A 309 6.45 -3.22 10.11
N THR A 310 6.85 -1.94 10.06
CA THR A 310 6.02 -0.80 10.43
C THR A 310 6.50 0.46 9.71
N THR A 311 5.57 1.36 9.39
CA THR A 311 5.89 2.71 8.88
C THR A 311 5.68 3.80 9.94
N ASN A 312 5.19 3.42 11.13
CA ASN A 312 5.10 4.27 12.30
C ASN A 312 6.06 3.72 13.35
N VAL A 313 7.10 4.48 13.66
CA VAL A 313 8.15 4.13 14.63
C VAL A 313 8.30 5.25 15.63
N LEU A 314 8.91 4.98 16.78
CA LEU A 314 9.18 5.97 17.81
C LEU A 314 10.66 6.31 17.85
N ILE A 315 11.03 7.49 18.36
CA ILE A 315 12.44 7.88 18.53
C ILE A 315 13.17 6.80 19.35
N GLY A 316 14.31 6.33 18.86
CA GLY A 316 15.08 5.25 19.50
C GLY A 316 14.81 3.87 18.92
N ASP A 317 13.68 3.66 18.24
CA ASP A 317 13.35 2.38 17.61
C ASP A 317 14.36 2.00 16.54
N ARG A 318 14.56 0.68 16.41
CA ARG A 318 15.18 0.06 15.23
C ARG A 318 14.14 -0.67 14.42
N PHE A 319 14.13 -0.43 13.12
CA PHE A 319 13.20 -1.05 12.19
C PHE A 319 13.90 -1.38 10.88
N THR A 320 13.28 -2.25 10.09
CA THR A 320 13.86 -2.75 8.85
C THR A 320 13.03 -2.31 7.67
N VAL A 321 13.69 -1.81 6.63
CA VAL A 321 13.12 -1.52 5.32
C VAL A 321 13.73 -2.47 4.31
N ASP A 322 12.88 -3.26 3.66
CA ASP A 322 13.27 -4.19 2.61
C ASP A 322 12.93 -3.64 1.24
N LEU A 323 13.84 -3.77 0.28
CA LEU A 323 13.54 -3.64 -1.15
C LEU A 323 13.27 -5.04 -1.70
N ASN A 324 12.11 -5.24 -2.30
CA ASN A 324 11.64 -6.53 -2.81
C ASN A 324 11.60 -6.55 -4.33
N ALA A 325 11.82 -7.71 -4.90
CA ALA A 325 11.35 -8.08 -6.23
C ALA A 325 9.88 -8.50 -6.15
N GLU A 326 9.08 -8.07 -7.13
CA GLU A 326 7.66 -8.37 -7.25
C GLU A 326 7.39 -8.95 -8.65
N HIS A 327 7.08 -10.25 -8.70
CA HIS A 327 6.64 -10.96 -9.92
C HIS A 327 7.67 -10.91 -11.07
N VAL A 328 8.96 -10.87 -10.74
CA VAL A 328 10.03 -10.73 -11.74
C VAL A 328 10.21 -12.05 -12.50
N ALA A 329 10.38 -11.96 -13.81
CA ALA A 329 10.45 -13.13 -14.69
C ALA A 329 11.86 -13.67 -14.93
N ASP A 330 12.89 -12.84 -14.77
CA ASP A 330 14.29 -13.17 -15.05
C ASP A 330 15.23 -12.11 -14.46
N LEU A 331 15.52 -12.16 -13.15
CA LEU A 331 16.44 -11.23 -12.50
C LEU A 331 17.80 -11.89 -12.23
N ALA A 332 18.87 -11.35 -12.82
CA ALA A 332 20.23 -11.81 -12.57
C ALA A 332 21.08 -10.80 -11.80
N GLY A 333 20.72 -9.52 -11.75
CA GLY A 333 21.46 -8.56 -10.94
C GLY A 333 20.75 -7.24 -10.77
N TRP A 334 21.20 -6.48 -9.79
CA TRP A 334 20.69 -5.15 -9.49
C TRP A 334 21.77 -4.26 -8.89
N GLN A 335 21.62 -2.95 -9.07
CA GLN A 335 22.34 -1.91 -8.35
C GLN A 335 21.37 -0.82 -7.91
N VAL A 336 21.60 -0.22 -6.74
CA VAL A 336 20.84 0.95 -6.24
C VAL A 336 21.71 1.82 -5.34
N ASP A 337 21.35 3.10 -5.25
CA ASP A 337 21.71 4.00 -4.17
C ASP A 337 20.45 4.35 -3.37
N VAL A 338 20.58 4.48 -2.05
CA VAL A 338 19.47 4.80 -1.14
C VAL A 338 19.71 6.18 -0.53
N ALA A 339 18.68 7.02 -0.49
CA ALA A 339 18.68 8.29 0.22
C ALA A 339 17.57 8.35 1.29
N PHE A 340 17.88 8.99 2.41
CA PHE A 340 17.00 9.19 3.58
C PHE A 340 17.35 10.52 4.28
N ASP A 341 16.46 11.05 5.13
CA ASP A 341 16.77 12.25 5.92
C ASP A 341 17.66 11.89 7.14
N PRO A 342 18.91 12.41 7.21
CA PRO A 342 19.84 12.09 8.29
C PRO A 342 19.48 12.75 9.64
N MET A 343 18.53 13.69 9.65
CA MET A 343 18.01 14.30 10.87
C MET A 343 17.03 13.35 11.58
N THR A 344 16.19 12.66 10.82
CA THR A 344 15.15 11.77 11.36
C THR A 344 15.61 10.32 11.47
N LEU A 345 16.48 9.84 10.57
CA LEU A 345 16.90 8.44 10.51
C LEU A 345 18.42 8.28 10.50
N GLU A 346 18.87 7.12 10.95
CA GLU A 346 20.25 6.64 10.83
C GLU A 346 20.25 5.23 10.24
N ALA A 347 20.98 5.01 9.15
CA ALA A 347 21.18 3.66 8.64
C ALA A 347 22.22 2.94 9.52
N VAL A 348 21.82 1.80 10.08
CA VAL A 348 22.61 1.00 11.04
C VAL A 348 23.29 -0.16 10.34
N GLU A 349 22.52 -0.92 9.57
CA GLU A 349 22.97 -2.15 8.94
C GLU A 349 22.34 -2.34 7.56
N VAL A 350 23.07 -3.02 6.68
CA VAL A 350 22.65 -3.39 5.34
C VAL A 350 22.96 -4.88 5.16
N SER A 351 21.97 -5.66 4.76
CA SER A 351 22.10 -7.09 4.49
C SER A 351 21.46 -7.50 3.17
N GLU A 352 21.98 -8.58 2.59
CA GLU A 352 21.49 -9.16 1.34
C GLU A 352 20.18 -9.91 1.58
N GLY A 353 19.15 -9.60 0.81
CA GLY A 353 17.92 -10.38 0.79
C GLY A 353 18.10 -11.78 0.16
N ASP A 354 17.15 -12.67 0.40
CA ASP A 354 17.27 -14.06 -0.02
C ASP A 354 16.79 -14.33 -1.46
N PHE A 355 16.13 -13.37 -2.12
CA PHE A 355 15.51 -13.60 -3.41
C PHE A 355 16.49 -14.16 -4.45
N LEU A 356 17.63 -13.51 -4.68
CA LEU A 356 18.63 -13.98 -5.65
C LEU A 356 19.28 -15.33 -5.30
N LYS A 357 19.15 -15.79 -4.05
CA LYS A 357 19.70 -17.09 -3.60
C LYS A 357 18.78 -18.26 -3.95
N THR A 358 17.52 -17.99 -4.28
CA THR A 358 16.50 -19.03 -4.54
C THR A 358 16.68 -19.76 -5.88
N GLY A 359 17.37 -19.15 -6.86
CA GLY A 359 17.51 -19.70 -8.22
C GLY A 359 18.51 -20.84 -8.39
N GLY A 360 19.29 -21.18 -7.35
CA GLY A 360 20.43 -22.09 -7.47
C GLY A 360 21.62 -21.43 -8.19
N GLY A 361 22.81 -21.43 -7.59
CA GLY A 361 23.95 -20.64 -8.06
C GLY A 361 24.63 -19.89 -6.91
N THR A 362 25.63 -19.06 -7.23
CA THR A 362 26.30 -18.21 -6.23
C THR A 362 25.85 -16.77 -6.37
N THR A 363 25.57 -16.10 -5.25
CA THR A 363 25.32 -14.65 -5.25
C THR A 363 26.58 -13.87 -4.86
N PHE A 364 26.77 -12.71 -5.47
CA PHE A 364 27.77 -11.73 -5.07
C PHE A 364 27.04 -10.47 -4.62
N PHE A 365 27.18 -10.11 -3.34
CA PHE A 365 26.55 -8.94 -2.75
C PHE A 365 27.58 -7.91 -2.32
N GLN A 366 27.33 -6.66 -2.70
CA GLN A 366 28.07 -5.49 -2.25
C GLN A 366 27.16 -4.63 -1.38
N LYS A 367 27.47 -4.57 -0.08
CA LYS A 367 26.70 -3.81 0.93
C LYS A 367 26.82 -2.28 0.84
N GLY A 368 27.53 -1.76 -0.16
CA GLY A 368 27.77 -0.32 -0.33
C GLY A 368 28.50 0.35 0.83
N THR A 369 28.39 1.69 0.89
CA THR A 369 28.94 2.56 1.94
C THR A 369 27.83 3.39 2.56
N ILE A 370 27.66 3.28 3.88
CA ILE A 370 26.72 4.11 4.64
C ILE A 370 27.37 5.46 4.97
N ASN A 371 26.68 6.56 4.64
CA ASN A 371 27.04 7.91 5.02
C ASN A 371 25.86 8.60 5.72
N ASN A 372 25.73 8.37 7.03
CA ASN A 372 24.69 8.94 7.88
C ASN A 372 24.75 10.47 7.99
N ARG A 373 25.87 11.11 7.62
CA ARG A 373 25.96 12.58 7.58
C ARG A 373 25.23 13.17 6.37
N LEU A 374 25.27 12.45 5.24
CA LEU A 374 24.62 12.88 4.00
C LEU A 374 23.25 12.22 3.78
N GLY A 375 22.87 11.27 4.65
CA GLY A 375 21.63 10.52 4.48
C GLY A 375 21.65 9.61 3.26
N LYS A 376 22.79 8.96 2.99
CA LYS A 376 22.97 8.13 1.78
C LYS A 376 23.61 6.78 2.06
N ILE A 377 23.21 5.77 1.30
CA ILE A 377 23.91 4.50 1.16
C ILE A 377 24.21 4.32 -0.32
N THR A 378 25.49 4.25 -0.68
CA THR A 378 25.92 4.24 -2.09
C THR A 378 26.64 2.97 -2.49
N GLY A 379 26.46 2.53 -3.74
CA GLY A 379 27.12 1.37 -4.32
C GLY A 379 26.60 0.04 -3.77
N LEU A 380 25.29 -0.03 -3.52
CA LEU A 380 24.61 -1.28 -3.20
C LEU A 380 24.38 -2.04 -4.49
N SER A 381 24.79 -3.31 -4.53
CA SER A 381 24.51 -4.15 -5.68
C SER A 381 24.52 -5.62 -5.32
N ALA A 382 23.83 -6.42 -6.12
CA ALA A 382 23.94 -7.86 -6.06
C ALA A 382 23.87 -8.48 -7.45
N ALA A 383 24.56 -9.60 -7.65
CA ALA A 383 24.49 -10.40 -8.86
C ALA A 383 24.31 -11.88 -8.52
N HIS A 384 23.42 -12.54 -9.25
CA HIS A 384 23.22 -13.98 -9.28
C HIS A 384 24.05 -14.55 -10.44
N ILE A 385 25.03 -15.40 -10.11
CA ILE A 385 25.94 -15.99 -11.09
C ILE A 385 25.41 -17.37 -11.49
N SER A 386 24.63 -17.42 -12.56
CA SER A 386 24.04 -18.61 -13.18
C SER A 386 23.75 -18.36 -14.66
N GLU A 387 23.36 -19.41 -15.38
CA GLU A 387 22.90 -19.32 -16.78
C GLU A 387 21.50 -18.69 -16.90
N ASP A 388 20.67 -18.83 -15.86
CA ASP A 388 19.31 -18.30 -15.77
C ASP A 388 19.20 -17.25 -14.66
N GLY A 389 18.28 -16.29 -14.81
CA GLY A 389 17.92 -15.39 -13.73
C GLY A 389 16.82 -15.96 -12.84
N VAL A 390 16.64 -15.32 -11.69
CA VAL A 390 15.69 -15.74 -10.67
C VAL A 390 14.30 -15.21 -10.97
N LYS A 391 13.28 -16.06 -10.74
CA LYS A 391 11.86 -15.75 -11.00
C LYS A 391 11.06 -15.73 -9.71
N GLY A 392 10.09 -14.82 -9.61
CA GLY A 392 9.14 -14.74 -8.50
C GLY A 392 9.21 -13.40 -7.74
N SER A 393 8.87 -13.45 -6.45
CA SER A 393 8.89 -12.30 -5.55
C SER A 393 9.70 -12.59 -4.29
N GLY A 394 10.31 -11.58 -3.69
CA GLY A 394 11.02 -11.71 -2.41
C GLY A 394 12.02 -10.58 -2.14
N PRO A 395 12.64 -10.55 -0.95
CA PRO A 395 13.54 -9.49 -0.55
C PRO A 395 14.87 -9.56 -1.32
N LEU A 396 15.29 -8.42 -1.88
CA LEU A 396 16.58 -8.21 -2.53
C LEU A 396 17.61 -7.61 -1.58
N LEU A 397 17.17 -6.65 -0.77
CA LEU A 397 17.99 -5.87 0.13
C LEU A 397 17.21 -5.57 1.40
N SER A 398 17.88 -5.62 2.55
CA SER A 398 17.31 -5.28 3.84
C SER A 398 18.18 -4.24 4.53
N ILE A 399 17.59 -3.13 4.96
CA ILE A 399 18.27 -2.00 5.61
C ILE A 399 17.66 -1.78 6.98
N THR A 400 18.46 -1.88 8.02
CA THR A 400 18.05 -1.52 9.38
C THR A 400 18.31 -0.05 9.63
N PHE A 401 17.27 0.68 9.99
CA PHE A 401 17.34 2.08 10.41
C PHE A 401 17.13 2.20 11.92
N ALA A 402 17.72 3.24 12.51
CA ALA A 402 17.37 3.75 13.83
C ALA A 402 16.68 5.11 13.69
N ALA A 403 15.58 5.30 14.41
CA ALA A 403 14.85 6.56 14.46
C ALA A 403 15.52 7.55 15.43
N LYS A 404 15.81 8.77 14.97
CA LYS A 404 16.57 9.79 15.71
C LYS A 404 15.75 10.99 16.16
N ALA A 405 14.77 11.40 15.36
CA ALA A 405 13.97 12.57 15.65
C ALA A 405 12.56 12.40 15.06
N SER A 406 11.57 12.94 15.76
CA SER A 406 10.18 12.92 15.33
C SER A 406 10.00 13.64 14.00
N GLY A 407 9.12 13.14 13.14
CA GLY A 407 8.81 13.74 11.86
C GLY A 407 8.43 12.71 10.81
N LYS A 408 7.95 13.20 9.66
CA LYS A 408 7.66 12.38 8.49
C LYS A 408 8.83 12.49 7.51
N THR A 409 9.38 11.35 7.11
CA THR A 409 10.55 11.27 6.23
C THR A 409 10.32 10.24 5.12
N GLU A 410 11.02 10.38 4.01
CA GLU A 410 10.99 9.43 2.90
C GLU A 410 12.32 8.70 2.74
N VAL A 411 12.23 7.45 2.29
CA VAL A 411 13.34 6.64 1.77
C VAL A 411 13.13 6.50 0.26
N THR A 412 14.13 6.93 -0.51
CA THR A 412 14.07 6.97 -1.98
C THR A 412 15.26 6.27 -2.61
N LEU A 413 15.09 5.79 -3.84
CA LEU A 413 16.16 5.18 -4.63
C LEU A 413 16.69 6.12 -5.72
N SER A 414 17.98 6.01 -6.00
CA SER A 414 18.66 6.58 -7.17
C SER A 414 19.63 5.56 -7.75
N ASP A 415 20.16 5.81 -8.96
CA ASP A 415 21.10 4.89 -9.64
C ASP A 415 20.63 3.42 -9.62
N PHE A 416 19.32 3.23 -9.84
CA PHE A 416 18.68 1.93 -9.70
C PHE A 416 18.56 1.26 -11.07
N GLU A 417 19.28 0.16 -11.26
CA GLU A 417 19.22 -0.64 -12.48
C GLU A 417 19.06 -2.12 -12.12
N PHE A 418 18.27 -2.83 -12.92
CA PHE A 418 17.99 -4.26 -12.75
C PHE A 418 18.25 -4.96 -14.07
N GLY A 419 18.92 -6.10 -14.05
CA GLY A 419 19.38 -6.80 -15.24
C GLY A 419 18.90 -8.25 -15.28
N SER A 420 18.53 -8.71 -16.46
CA SER A 420 18.27 -10.12 -16.76
C SER A 420 19.55 -10.94 -16.89
N ALA A 421 19.45 -12.28 -16.95
CA ALA A 421 20.62 -13.14 -17.16
C ALA A 421 21.34 -12.89 -18.50
N THR A 422 20.61 -12.34 -19.48
CA THR A 422 21.15 -11.93 -20.78
C THR A 422 21.77 -10.53 -20.78
N GLY A 423 21.78 -9.83 -19.64
CA GLY A 423 22.29 -8.47 -19.51
C GLY A 423 21.35 -7.39 -20.05
N THR A 424 20.07 -7.71 -20.23
CA THR A 424 19.05 -6.73 -20.64
C THR A 424 18.53 -5.99 -19.42
N VAL A 425 18.44 -4.66 -19.50
CA VAL A 425 17.84 -3.86 -18.43
C VAL A 425 16.36 -4.20 -18.31
N ILE A 426 15.91 -4.48 -17.08
CA ILE A 426 14.52 -4.71 -16.71
C ILE A 426 13.93 -3.33 -16.39
N PRO A 427 13.03 -2.79 -17.24
CA PRO A 427 12.48 -1.47 -17.01
C PRO A 427 11.60 -1.45 -15.76
N THR A 428 11.75 -0.43 -14.92
CA THR A 428 10.99 -0.27 -13.68
C THR A 428 11.00 1.18 -13.20
N ASP A 429 10.03 1.53 -12.36
CA ASP A 429 10.03 2.79 -11.60
C ASP A 429 10.69 2.60 -10.22
N ALA A 430 11.33 3.66 -9.69
CA ALA A 430 11.88 3.65 -8.33
C ALA A 430 10.74 3.67 -7.30
N PRO A 431 10.63 2.66 -6.42
CA PRO A 431 9.76 2.76 -5.26
C PRO A 431 10.29 3.84 -4.29
N HIS A 432 9.36 4.40 -3.51
CA HIS A 432 9.65 5.24 -2.35
C HIS A 432 8.81 4.75 -1.17
N LEU A 433 9.31 4.98 0.04
CA LEU A 433 8.64 4.61 1.28
C LEU A 433 8.62 5.80 2.23
N THR A 434 7.46 6.09 2.81
CA THR A 434 7.34 7.11 3.85
C THR A 434 7.34 6.48 5.23
N ILE A 435 8.16 7.01 6.12
CA ILE A 435 8.24 6.65 7.54
C ILE A 435 7.76 7.84 8.38
N THR A 436 6.95 7.57 9.39
CA THR A 436 6.54 8.53 10.41
C THR A 436 7.22 8.16 11.72
N VAL A 437 8.04 9.06 12.25
CA VAL A 437 8.68 8.94 13.54
C VAL A 437 7.87 9.75 14.56
N GLY A 438 7.30 9.09 15.56
CA GLY A 438 6.63 9.70 16.71
C GLY A 438 7.53 9.74 17.95
N GLU A 439 6.98 10.22 19.06
CA GLU A 439 7.65 10.22 20.36
C GLU A 439 6.98 9.19 21.28
N TYR A 440 7.76 8.58 22.17
CA TYR A 440 7.18 7.83 23.28
C TYR A 440 6.37 8.80 24.16
N PRO A 441 5.17 8.42 24.60
CA PRO A 441 4.47 9.23 25.59
C PRO A 441 5.31 9.32 26.86
N ALA A 442 5.29 10.47 27.54
CA ALA A 442 6.09 10.70 28.74
C ALA A 442 5.82 9.68 29.87
N TRP A 443 4.62 9.06 29.86
CA TRP A 443 4.21 8.05 30.82
C TRP A 443 4.65 6.61 30.49
N ASP A 444 5.24 6.36 29.31
CA ASP A 444 6.00 5.14 29.01
C ASP A 444 7.48 5.35 29.40
N VAL A 445 7.71 5.28 30.71
CA VAL A 445 8.97 5.67 31.37
C VAL A 445 10.15 4.81 30.92
N ASN A 446 9.91 3.53 30.61
CA ASN A 446 10.95 2.62 30.16
C ASN A 446 11.11 2.56 28.63
N GLN A 447 10.19 3.17 27.88
CA GLN A 447 10.16 3.27 26.42
C GLN A 447 10.10 1.91 25.70
N ASP A 448 9.35 0.94 26.25
CA ASP A 448 9.13 -0.37 25.64
C ASP A 448 7.85 -0.45 24.78
N GLY A 449 7.12 0.66 24.70
CA GLY A 449 5.87 0.80 23.94
C GLY A 449 4.63 0.36 24.72
N ARG A 450 4.76 0.07 26.03
CA ARG A 450 3.66 -0.33 26.92
C ARG A 450 3.74 0.42 28.23
N VAL A 451 2.60 0.95 28.66
CA VAL A 451 2.49 1.59 29.98
C VAL A 451 2.08 0.53 30.98
N SER A 452 3.04 0.07 31.79
CA SER A 452 2.91 -1.11 32.64
C SER A 452 3.28 -0.83 34.10
N ILE A 453 3.19 -1.87 34.94
CA ILE A 453 3.67 -1.80 36.32
C ILE A 453 5.17 -1.43 36.37
N LEU A 454 5.97 -1.85 35.39
CA LEU A 454 7.40 -1.57 35.40
C LEU A 454 7.69 -0.07 35.34
N ASP A 455 6.83 0.70 34.67
CA ASP A 455 6.91 2.16 34.58
C ASP A 455 6.57 2.79 35.93
N LEU A 456 5.51 2.33 36.60
CA LEU A 456 5.18 2.74 37.98
C LEU A 456 6.33 2.46 38.96
N ILE A 457 6.91 1.26 38.90
CA ILE A 457 8.04 0.88 39.76
C ILE A 457 9.25 1.79 39.48
N ARG A 458 9.54 2.08 38.21
CA ARG A 458 10.67 2.94 37.83
C ARG A 458 10.53 4.34 38.41
N VAL A 459 9.35 4.94 38.34
CA VAL A 459 9.11 6.26 38.95
C VAL A 459 9.25 6.16 40.47
N ALA A 460 8.58 5.19 41.10
CA ALA A 460 8.61 5.03 42.56
C ALA A 460 10.01 4.83 43.15
N GLN A 461 10.89 4.10 42.44
CA GLN A 461 12.27 3.87 42.86
C GLN A 461 13.11 5.15 42.91
N ARG A 462 12.64 6.24 42.29
CA ARG A 462 13.34 7.52 42.15
C ARG A 462 12.71 8.65 42.95
N PHE A 463 11.73 8.36 43.80
CA PHE A 463 11.09 9.38 44.64
C PHE A 463 12.09 10.17 45.47
N GLY A 464 11.98 11.50 45.39
CA GLY A 464 12.86 12.44 46.07
C GLY A 464 14.20 12.69 45.38
N GLU A 465 14.47 12.07 44.22
CA GLU A 465 15.57 12.44 43.33
C GLU A 465 15.17 13.64 42.44
N THR A 466 16.17 14.34 41.88
CA THR A 466 15.98 15.42 40.90
C THR A 466 16.08 14.90 39.48
N ALA A 467 15.30 15.46 38.55
CA ALA A 467 15.22 15.02 37.15
C ALA A 467 16.54 15.08 36.37
N ALA A 468 17.52 15.88 36.80
CA ALA A 468 18.80 16.05 36.10
C ALA A 468 19.59 14.75 35.85
N ALA A 469 19.33 13.68 36.62
CA ALA A 469 19.96 12.37 36.45
C ALA A 469 19.01 11.27 35.96
N ASN A 470 17.68 11.48 36.01
CA ASN A 470 16.67 10.49 35.64
C ASN A 470 15.45 11.21 35.04
N ALA A 471 15.67 11.95 33.95
CA ALA A 471 14.63 12.78 33.34
C ALA A 471 13.43 11.97 32.85
N GLU A 472 13.63 10.68 32.55
CA GLU A 472 12.58 9.76 32.15
C GLU A 472 11.53 9.48 33.24
N ALA A 473 11.89 9.65 34.52
CA ALA A 473 10.99 9.42 35.65
C ALA A 473 10.26 10.68 36.13
N ASP A 474 10.63 11.85 35.59
CA ASP A 474 9.94 13.13 35.78
C ASP A 474 8.95 13.31 34.62
N VAL A 475 7.74 12.79 34.83
CA VAL A 475 6.73 12.62 33.77
C VAL A 475 6.01 13.93 33.49
N ASN A 476 5.94 14.82 34.48
CA ASN A 476 5.34 16.14 34.33
C ASN A 476 6.35 17.26 33.98
N ASP A 477 7.65 16.95 33.90
CA ASP A 477 8.77 17.85 33.60
C ASP A 477 8.85 19.05 34.58
N ASP A 478 8.56 18.81 35.86
CA ASP A 478 8.62 19.85 36.91
C ASP A 478 9.98 19.95 37.61
N GLY A 479 10.89 19.02 37.31
CA GLY A 479 12.24 18.94 37.82
C GLY A 479 12.40 18.04 39.05
N THR A 480 11.31 17.48 39.59
CA THR A 480 11.29 16.65 40.80
C THR A 480 10.49 15.38 40.61
N ILE A 481 11.02 14.24 41.08
CA ILE A 481 10.34 12.95 40.91
C ILE A 481 9.53 12.64 42.17
N THR A 482 8.20 12.66 42.06
CA THR A 482 7.25 12.60 43.17
C THR A 482 6.06 11.67 42.88
N ILE A 483 5.11 11.60 43.81
CA ILE A 483 3.87 10.84 43.60
C ILE A 483 3.04 11.39 42.44
N LEU A 484 3.21 12.67 42.07
CA LEU A 484 2.52 13.28 40.93
C LEU A 484 2.89 12.59 39.61
N ASP A 485 4.18 12.27 39.42
CA ASP A 485 4.68 11.55 38.24
C ASP A 485 4.10 10.14 38.16
N LEU A 486 4.08 9.44 39.30
CA LEU A 486 3.55 8.08 39.37
C LEU A 486 2.06 8.05 39.07
N ILE A 487 1.31 9.07 39.52
CA ILE A 487 -0.12 9.20 39.25
C ILE A 487 -0.39 9.44 37.76
N LEU A 488 0.45 10.21 37.07
CA LEU A 488 0.35 10.37 35.62
C LEU A 488 0.59 9.05 34.88
N VAL A 489 1.57 8.25 35.30
CA VAL A 489 1.77 6.91 34.73
C VAL A 489 0.55 6.01 35.01
N ALA A 490 -0.01 6.05 36.22
CA ALA A 490 -1.13 5.22 36.62
C ALA A 490 -2.41 5.48 35.80
N GLN A 491 -2.66 6.73 35.40
CA GLN A 491 -3.79 7.10 34.55
C GLN A 491 -3.77 6.41 33.18
N HIS A 492 -2.58 6.09 32.68
CA HIS A 492 -2.36 5.52 31.36
C HIS A 492 -2.04 4.02 31.42
N LEU A 493 -2.17 3.38 32.58
CA LEU A 493 -1.81 1.98 32.77
C LEU A 493 -2.63 1.06 31.83
N GLY A 494 -1.92 0.26 31.04
CA GLY A 494 -2.49 -0.64 30.02
C GLY A 494 -2.55 -0.04 28.61
N GLU A 495 -2.14 1.21 28.40
CA GLU A 495 -1.93 1.76 27.06
C GLU A 495 -0.74 1.09 26.36
N SER A 496 -0.83 0.98 25.04
CA SER A 496 0.29 0.48 24.22
C SER A 496 0.31 1.13 22.84
N THR A 497 1.52 1.37 22.34
CA THR A 497 1.72 1.93 21.00
C THR A 497 1.64 0.78 19.98
N GLY A 498 0.47 0.60 19.33
CA GLY A 498 0.34 -0.34 18.19
C GLY A 498 -0.94 -1.18 18.10
N ALA A 499 -1.89 -1.09 19.03
CA ALA A 499 -3.14 -1.85 18.94
C ALA A 499 -4.38 -0.96 19.11
N ALA A 500 -5.28 -1.00 18.11
CA ALA A 500 -6.65 -0.53 18.26
C ALA A 500 -7.48 -1.61 18.97
N SER A 501 -7.43 -1.65 20.30
CA SER A 501 -8.52 -2.12 21.18
C SER A 501 -8.07 -2.02 22.64
N PRO A 502 -8.96 -1.62 23.57
CA PRO A 502 -8.68 -1.66 24.99
C PRO A 502 -8.52 -3.12 25.39
N ALA A 503 -7.28 -3.56 25.59
CA ALA A 503 -7.04 -4.85 26.19
C ALA A 503 -7.62 -4.79 27.61
N MET A 504 -8.47 -5.77 27.92
CA MET A 504 -8.71 -6.23 29.30
C MET A 504 -7.37 -6.12 30.06
N LEU A 505 -7.33 -5.46 31.23
CA LEU A 505 -6.13 -5.26 32.06
C LEU A 505 -5.32 -6.55 32.18
N VAL A 506 -4.44 -6.83 31.23
CA VAL A 506 -3.40 -7.85 31.31
C VAL A 506 -2.26 -7.11 31.96
N ILE A 507 -2.22 -7.21 33.29
CA ILE A 507 -1.22 -6.53 34.09
C ILE A 507 0.01 -7.43 34.14
N ASP A 508 0.90 -7.25 33.17
CA ASP A 508 2.18 -7.96 33.11
C ASP A 508 3.05 -7.59 34.33
N ASN A 509 3.82 -8.57 34.84
CA ASN A 509 4.79 -8.42 35.94
C ASN A 509 4.18 -8.03 37.31
N ILE A 510 2.92 -8.36 37.56
CA ILE A 510 2.26 -8.09 38.85
C ILE A 510 2.97 -8.77 40.03
N GLU A 511 3.70 -9.88 39.82
CA GLU A 511 4.48 -10.54 40.88
C GLU A 511 5.60 -9.66 41.48
N ASN A 512 6.04 -8.61 40.79
CA ASN A 512 7.06 -7.68 41.26
C ASN A 512 6.48 -6.54 42.13
N LEU A 513 5.16 -6.52 42.32
CA LEU A 513 4.47 -5.48 43.08
C LEU A 513 3.99 -6.03 44.43
N ASP A 514 4.27 -5.29 45.50
CA ASP A 514 3.77 -5.59 46.84
C ASP A 514 2.58 -4.70 47.19
N SER A 515 1.55 -5.28 47.81
CA SER A 515 0.32 -4.55 48.19
C SER A 515 0.62 -3.41 49.16
N ALA A 516 1.60 -3.57 50.04
CA ALA A 516 2.04 -2.53 50.98
C ALA A 516 2.65 -1.33 50.25
N MET A 517 3.38 -1.55 49.16
CA MET A 517 3.95 -0.48 48.34
C MET A 517 2.85 0.32 47.65
N VAL A 518 1.90 -0.37 47.00
CA VAL A 518 0.77 0.28 46.32
C VAL A 518 -0.11 1.05 47.31
N GLN A 519 -0.36 0.48 48.50
CA GLN A 519 -1.07 1.19 49.57
C GLN A 519 -0.33 2.45 50.00
N ALA A 520 0.99 2.40 50.16
CA ALA A 520 1.78 3.58 50.51
C ALA A 520 1.72 4.66 49.41
N TRP A 521 1.69 4.27 48.13
CA TRP A 521 1.50 5.21 47.03
C TRP A 521 0.11 5.85 47.06
N ILE A 522 -0.95 5.07 47.32
CA ILE A 522 -2.31 5.59 47.47
C ILE A 522 -2.40 6.55 48.65
N ASP A 523 -1.86 6.18 49.81
CA ASP A 523 -1.88 7.01 51.02
C ASP A 523 -1.15 8.34 50.77
N GLN A 524 0.00 8.32 50.10
CA GLN A 524 0.74 9.52 49.74
C GLN A 524 -0.01 10.35 48.69
N ALA A 525 -0.58 9.73 47.66
CA ALA A 525 -1.34 10.42 46.63
C ALA A 525 -2.56 11.12 47.25
N GLN A 526 -3.29 10.47 48.15
CA GLN A 526 -4.44 11.07 48.84
C GLN A 526 -4.06 12.29 49.70
N LEU A 527 -2.83 12.33 50.25
CA LEU A 527 -2.34 13.49 51.00
C LEU A 527 -1.96 14.65 50.08
N GLU A 528 -1.51 14.34 48.86
CA GLU A 528 -1.01 15.29 47.86
C GLU A 528 -2.06 15.58 46.76
N ASP A 529 -3.32 15.16 46.94
CA ASP A 529 -4.41 15.33 45.98
C ASP A 529 -4.63 16.80 45.62
N ASP A 530 -4.38 17.13 44.35
CA ASP A 530 -4.53 18.46 43.78
C ASP A 530 -6.00 18.83 43.48
N GLY A 531 -6.92 17.88 43.67
CA GLY A 531 -8.37 18.02 43.46
C GLY A 531 -8.81 17.87 42.00
N SER A 532 -7.86 17.68 41.07
CA SER A 532 -8.16 17.50 39.66
C SER A 532 -8.88 16.15 39.42
N VAL A 533 -9.56 16.05 38.28
CA VAL A 533 -10.23 14.80 37.90
C VAL A 533 -9.19 13.76 37.51
N ALA A 534 -8.17 14.17 36.75
CA ALA A 534 -7.07 13.30 36.34
C ALA A 534 -6.36 12.68 37.56
N PHE A 535 -6.01 13.49 38.55
CA PHE A 535 -5.31 12.99 39.74
C PHE A 535 -6.13 11.92 40.50
N ARG A 536 -7.43 12.15 40.66
CA ARG A 536 -8.36 11.19 41.27
C ARG A 536 -8.55 9.92 40.42
N GLU A 537 -8.53 10.04 39.10
CA GLU A 537 -8.56 8.86 38.21
C GLU A 537 -7.30 8.01 38.39
N GLY A 538 -6.12 8.62 38.51
CA GLY A 538 -4.88 7.89 38.79
C GLY A 538 -4.89 7.16 40.14
N ILE A 539 -5.45 7.79 41.19
CA ILE A 539 -5.68 7.11 42.47
C ILE A 539 -6.60 5.90 42.30
N ALA A 540 -7.71 6.05 41.56
CA ALA A 540 -8.66 4.97 41.32
C ALA A 540 -8.02 3.79 40.56
N TYR A 541 -7.08 4.05 39.64
CA TYR A 541 -6.28 3.01 38.99
C TYR A 541 -5.39 2.26 39.98
N LEU A 542 -4.70 2.97 40.89
CA LEU A 542 -3.90 2.34 41.95
C LEU A 542 -4.76 1.54 42.92
N GLU A 543 -5.96 2.00 43.28
CA GLU A 543 -6.92 1.26 44.10
C GLU A 543 -7.38 -0.03 43.41
N SER A 544 -7.66 0.04 42.11
CA SER A 544 -8.00 -1.13 41.29
C SER A 544 -6.85 -2.13 41.22
N LEU A 545 -5.61 -1.64 41.11
CA LEU A 545 -4.40 -2.46 41.14
C LEU A 545 -4.19 -3.12 42.51
N LEU A 546 -4.40 -2.38 43.61
CA LEU A 546 -4.32 -2.92 44.97
C LEU A 546 -5.34 -4.04 45.20
N ALA A 547 -6.57 -3.89 44.69
CA ALA A 547 -7.61 -4.92 44.79
C ALA A 547 -7.21 -6.25 44.14
N LEU A 548 -6.34 -6.22 43.11
CA LEU A 548 -5.79 -7.43 42.49
C LEU A 548 -4.67 -8.08 43.31
N LEU A 549 -3.99 -7.32 44.16
CA LEU A 549 -2.88 -7.81 44.99
C LEU A 549 -3.35 -8.39 46.33
N VAL A 550 -4.59 -8.14 46.72
CA VAL A 550 -5.16 -8.57 48.01
C VAL A 550 -6.16 -9.71 47.79
N PRO A 551 -5.92 -10.91 48.33
CA PRO A 551 -6.84 -12.04 48.21
C PRO A 551 -8.11 -11.81 49.04
N GLU A 552 -9.26 -12.30 48.55
CA GLU A 552 -10.54 -12.20 49.28
C GLU A 552 -10.53 -12.97 50.61
N GLU A 553 -9.81 -14.10 50.68
CA GLU A 553 -9.75 -14.96 51.86
C GLU A 553 -8.31 -15.36 52.23
N THR A 554 -8.06 -15.44 53.54
CA THR A 554 -6.83 -16.00 54.09
C THR A 554 -6.81 -17.51 53.92
N THR A 555 -5.84 -18.04 53.18
CA THR A 555 -5.74 -19.47 52.89
C THR A 555 -4.32 -19.99 53.09
N LEU A 556 -4.20 -21.25 53.51
CA LEU A 556 -2.92 -21.96 53.57
C LEU A 556 -2.85 -22.90 52.36
N LEU A 557 -1.75 -22.88 51.62
CA LEU A 557 -1.54 -23.71 50.43
C LEU A 557 -0.63 -24.91 50.73
N PRO A 558 -0.61 -25.94 49.86
CA PRO A 558 0.35 -27.03 49.96
C PRO A 558 1.79 -26.52 49.87
N ASN A 559 2.65 -27.01 50.77
CA ASN A 559 4.08 -26.75 50.72
C ASN A 559 4.73 -27.34 49.45
N TYR A 560 5.77 -26.71 48.94
CA TYR A 560 6.51 -27.14 47.75
C TYR A 560 8.02 -26.98 47.95
N PRO A 561 8.86 -27.98 47.59
CA PRO A 561 8.46 -29.33 47.19
C PRO A 561 7.77 -30.11 48.33
N ASN A 562 6.98 -31.13 47.97
CA ASN A 562 6.39 -32.11 48.90
C ASN A 562 6.15 -33.45 48.16
N PRO A 563 6.84 -34.55 48.50
CA PRO A 563 7.81 -34.69 49.59
C PRO A 563 9.05 -33.83 49.36
N PHE A 564 9.78 -33.48 50.44
CA PHE A 564 10.97 -32.64 50.34
C PHE A 564 12.19 -33.17 51.09
N ASN A 565 13.35 -32.67 50.67
CA ASN A 565 14.67 -32.96 51.26
C ASN A 565 15.71 -31.91 50.82
N PRO A 566 16.38 -31.18 51.73
CA PRO A 566 16.06 -31.00 53.14
C PRO A 566 15.03 -29.88 53.41
N GLU A 567 14.65 -29.10 52.40
CA GLU A 567 13.93 -27.83 52.58
C GLU A 567 12.63 -27.72 51.78
N THR A 568 11.71 -26.88 52.25
CA THR A 568 10.40 -26.62 51.63
C THR A 568 9.93 -25.20 51.89
N TRP A 569 9.08 -24.69 50.99
CA TRP A 569 8.36 -23.43 51.16
C TRP A 569 6.90 -23.73 51.46
N ILE A 570 6.31 -22.96 52.35
CA ILE A 570 4.93 -23.07 52.81
C ILE A 570 4.19 -21.81 52.33
N PRO A 571 3.54 -21.89 51.16
CA PRO A 571 2.85 -20.74 50.60
C PRO A 571 1.50 -20.51 51.27
N TYR A 572 1.08 -19.25 51.35
CA TYR A 572 -0.20 -18.83 51.95
C TYR A 572 -0.71 -17.54 51.29
N HIS A 573 -2.01 -17.28 51.44
CA HIS A 573 -2.66 -16.03 51.09
C HIS A 573 -3.14 -15.37 52.37
N LEU A 574 -3.06 -14.04 52.46
CA LEU A 574 -3.48 -13.29 53.63
C LEU A 574 -4.45 -12.18 53.20
N ALA A 575 -5.72 -12.25 53.61
CA ALA A 575 -6.73 -11.25 53.21
C ALA A 575 -6.68 -9.95 54.02
N ASN A 576 -6.14 -9.98 55.24
CA ASN A 576 -6.03 -8.82 56.12
C ASN A 576 -4.63 -8.79 56.74
N PRO A 577 -4.02 -7.61 56.98
CA PRO A 577 -2.74 -7.53 57.67
C PRO A 577 -2.82 -8.14 59.06
N SER A 578 -1.95 -9.10 59.37
CA SER A 578 -2.02 -9.92 60.60
C SER A 578 -0.64 -10.32 61.07
N GLU A 579 -0.51 -10.64 62.37
CA GLU A 579 0.66 -11.36 62.89
C GLU A 579 0.61 -12.84 62.46
N VAL A 580 1.62 -13.29 61.71
CA VAL A 580 1.65 -14.63 61.11
C VAL A 580 2.66 -15.53 61.80
N THR A 581 2.20 -16.71 62.22
CA THR A 581 3.06 -17.77 62.78
C THR A 581 2.75 -19.11 62.12
N ILE A 582 3.79 -19.86 61.76
CA ILE A 582 3.66 -21.25 61.30
C ILE A 582 4.30 -22.20 62.29
N THR A 583 3.50 -23.10 62.86
CA THR A 583 3.97 -24.11 63.83
C THR A 583 3.95 -25.50 63.20
N ILE A 584 5.07 -26.20 63.28
CA ILE A 584 5.28 -27.52 62.70
C ILE A 584 5.22 -28.57 63.82
N TYR A 585 4.46 -29.64 63.60
CA TYR A 585 4.22 -30.74 64.52
C TYR A 585 4.58 -32.10 63.90
N ASN A 586 4.98 -33.05 64.74
CA ASN A 586 5.11 -34.46 64.35
C ASN A 586 3.74 -35.18 64.40
N VAL A 587 3.68 -36.44 63.98
CA VAL A 587 2.45 -37.26 64.01
C VAL A 587 1.84 -37.48 65.40
N ARG A 588 2.59 -37.20 66.48
CA ARG A 588 2.12 -37.28 67.87
C ARG A 588 1.61 -35.93 68.40
N GLY A 589 1.59 -34.89 67.57
CA GLY A 589 1.20 -33.53 67.95
C GLY A 589 2.26 -32.76 68.74
N THR A 590 3.50 -33.27 68.85
CA THR A 590 4.59 -32.54 69.51
C THR A 590 5.13 -31.48 68.57
N ARG A 591 5.32 -30.25 69.08
CA ARG A 591 5.93 -29.14 68.33
C ARG A 591 7.37 -29.48 67.96
N VAL A 592 7.71 -29.27 66.69
CA VAL A 592 9.01 -29.54 66.07
C VAL A 592 9.75 -28.23 65.81
N ARG A 593 9.05 -27.24 65.27
CA ARG A 593 9.59 -25.92 64.91
C ARG A 593 8.47 -24.90 64.90
N GLN A 594 8.76 -23.65 65.26
CA GLN A 594 7.89 -22.51 65.05
C GLN A 594 8.62 -21.48 64.18
N LEU A 595 7.92 -20.96 63.17
CA LEU A 595 8.36 -19.89 62.28
C LEU A 595 7.52 -18.66 62.63
N ASN A 596 8.15 -17.69 63.30
CA ASN A 596 7.50 -16.40 63.58
C ASN A 596 7.79 -15.49 62.40
N LEU A 597 6.80 -15.28 61.55
CA LEU A 597 6.93 -14.40 60.38
C LEU A 597 6.67 -12.93 60.76
N GLY A 598 6.10 -12.69 61.94
CA GLY A 598 5.78 -11.34 62.42
C GLY A 598 4.54 -10.79 61.71
N HIS A 599 4.34 -9.47 61.83
CA HIS A 599 3.29 -8.76 61.11
C HIS A 599 3.53 -8.83 59.60
N GLN A 600 2.54 -9.31 58.86
CA GLN A 600 2.55 -9.45 57.42
C GLN A 600 1.39 -8.65 56.83
N HIS A 601 1.63 -7.93 55.73
CA HIS A 601 0.58 -7.21 55.00
C HIS A 601 -0.33 -8.18 54.23
N ALA A 602 -1.57 -7.78 53.95
CA ALA A 602 -2.47 -8.59 53.14
C ALA A 602 -1.87 -8.82 51.75
N GLY A 603 -1.90 -10.05 51.22
CA GLY A 603 -1.35 -10.36 49.91
C GLY A 603 -1.08 -11.85 49.67
N TYR A 604 -0.48 -12.13 48.51
CA TYR A 604 -0.10 -13.47 48.07
C TYR A 604 1.36 -13.79 48.47
N TYR A 605 1.56 -14.85 49.26
CA TYR A 605 2.87 -15.35 49.71
C TYR A 605 3.14 -16.71 49.06
N THR A 606 3.07 -16.76 47.74
CA THR A 606 3.20 -18.00 46.94
C THR A 606 4.62 -18.24 46.44
N GLU A 607 5.33 -17.18 46.11
CA GLU A 607 6.70 -17.23 45.57
C GLU A 607 7.74 -17.57 46.63
N ARG A 608 8.86 -18.19 46.23
CA ARG A 608 9.93 -18.60 47.16
C ARG A 608 10.53 -17.45 47.97
N SER A 609 10.51 -16.23 47.41
CA SER A 609 10.99 -15.01 48.07
C SER A 609 10.08 -14.54 49.21
N ARG A 610 8.79 -14.92 49.18
CA ARG A 610 7.76 -14.45 50.12
C ARG A 610 7.20 -15.57 51.01
N ALA A 611 7.09 -16.78 50.49
CA ALA A 611 6.55 -17.94 51.20
C ALA A 611 7.40 -18.29 52.42
N ALA A 612 6.77 -18.84 53.44
CA ALA A 612 7.47 -19.22 54.65
C ALA A 612 8.44 -20.38 54.38
N TYR A 613 9.69 -20.23 54.83
CA TYR A 613 10.75 -21.19 54.54
C TYR A 613 11.02 -22.13 55.73
N TRP A 614 11.13 -23.43 55.46
CA TRP A 614 11.61 -24.42 56.44
C TRP A 614 12.72 -25.29 55.90
N ASN A 615 13.84 -25.33 56.62
CA ASN A 615 15.05 -26.09 56.26
C ASN A 615 15.08 -27.54 56.82
N GLY A 616 13.94 -28.08 57.25
CA GLY A 616 13.82 -29.44 57.77
C GLY A 616 14.51 -29.66 59.13
N ARG A 617 14.70 -28.61 59.93
CA ARG A 617 15.32 -28.68 61.27
C ARG A 617 14.34 -28.35 62.39
N ASN A 618 14.56 -28.93 63.57
CA ASN A 618 13.78 -28.64 64.78
C ASN A 618 14.20 -27.30 65.44
N GLU A 619 13.63 -26.97 66.61
CA GLU A 619 13.95 -25.73 67.35
C GLU A 619 15.44 -25.60 67.73
N VAL A 620 16.10 -26.71 68.06
CA VAL A 620 17.52 -26.74 68.44
C VAL A 620 18.48 -26.91 67.25
N GLY A 621 17.94 -26.93 66.01
CA GLY A 621 18.73 -26.95 64.77
C GLY A 621 19.10 -28.34 64.24
N GLU A 622 18.58 -29.42 64.82
CA GLU A 622 18.83 -30.79 64.35
C GLU A 622 17.91 -31.16 63.18
N ARG A 623 18.42 -31.97 62.24
CA ARG A 623 17.61 -32.48 61.12
C ARG A 623 16.56 -33.47 61.62
N VAL A 624 15.30 -33.26 61.23
CA VAL A 624 14.20 -34.16 61.60
C VAL A 624 14.25 -35.46 60.79
N ALA A 625 13.55 -36.51 61.22
CA ALA A 625 13.52 -37.81 60.51
C ALA A 625 12.57 -37.78 59.29
N SER A 626 12.78 -38.69 58.32
CA SER A 626 11.79 -38.92 57.26
C SER A 626 10.44 -39.32 57.87
N GLY A 627 9.35 -38.80 57.34
CA GLY A 627 8.01 -39.08 57.87
C GLY A 627 7.01 -37.96 57.61
N ILE A 628 5.79 -38.16 58.12
CA ILE A 628 4.70 -37.21 58.00
C ILE A 628 4.82 -36.16 59.11
N TYR A 629 4.65 -34.90 58.74
CA TYR A 629 4.56 -33.75 59.64
C TYR A 629 3.30 -32.95 59.32
N PHE A 630 2.84 -32.17 60.28
CA PHE A 630 1.74 -31.22 60.10
C PHE A 630 2.26 -29.81 60.34
N TYR A 631 1.79 -28.85 59.56
CA TYR A 631 2.08 -27.44 59.79
C TYR A 631 0.76 -26.69 59.96
N GLN A 632 0.69 -25.91 61.03
CA GLN A 632 -0.42 -25.04 61.38
C GLN A 632 -0.02 -23.61 61.08
N PHE A 633 -0.79 -22.94 60.25
CA PHE A 633 -0.73 -21.51 60.01
C PHE A 633 -1.69 -20.81 60.95
N GLN A 634 -1.23 -19.75 61.60
CA GLN A 634 -2.01 -18.86 62.44
C GLN A 634 -1.86 -17.43 61.94
N ALA A 635 -2.98 -16.77 61.66
CA ALA A 635 -3.07 -15.33 61.41
C ALA A 635 -4.30 -14.78 62.15
N ASP A 636 -4.08 -14.02 63.22
CA ASP A 636 -5.11 -13.55 64.14
C ASP A 636 -6.11 -14.66 64.55
N ASN A 637 -7.37 -14.58 64.11
CA ASN A 637 -8.43 -15.54 64.41
C ASN A 637 -8.48 -16.75 63.45
N VAL A 638 -7.66 -16.76 62.40
CA VAL A 638 -7.63 -17.81 61.37
C VAL A 638 -6.54 -18.83 61.71
N SER A 639 -6.95 -20.10 61.87
CA SER A 639 -6.05 -21.23 62.12
C SER A 639 -6.29 -22.33 61.07
N LEU A 640 -5.28 -22.61 60.24
CA LEU A 640 -5.36 -23.59 59.16
C LEU A 640 -4.28 -24.66 59.31
N LEU A 641 -4.60 -25.93 59.06
CA LEU A 641 -3.68 -27.05 59.24
C LEU A 641 -3.52 -27.82 57.93
N ARG A 642 -2.28 -28.18 57.58
CA ARG A 642 -1.97 -29.07 56.45
C ARG A 642 -0.90 -30.10 56.81
N LYS A 643 -0.82 -31.15 55.98
CA LYS A 643 0.18 -32.23 56.06
C LYS A 643 1.34 -31.99 55.08
N MET A 644 2.55 -32.39 55.46
CA MET A 644 3.73 -32.47 54.61
C MET A 644 4.52 -33.76 54.86
N LEU A 645 5.34 -34.15 53.89
CA LEU A 645 6.14 -35.38 53.93
C LEU A 645 7.62 -35.06 53.71
N ILE A 646 8.48 -35.58 54.60
CA ILE A 646 9.94 -35.52 54.46
C ILE A 646 10.43 -36.89 54.03
N LEU A 647 11.22 -36.94 52.95
CA LEU A 647 11.87 -38.16 52.45
C LEU A 647 13.36 -37.92 52.28
N LYS A 648 14.17 -38.40 53.22
CA LYS A 648 15.63 -38.34 53.17
C LYS A 648 16.23 -39.19 52.05
#